data_AF-A0AAW1R1D7-F1
#
_entry.id   AF-A0AAW1R1D7-F1
#
_cell.length_a   1.000
_cell.length_b   1.000
_cell.length_c   1.000
_cell.angle_alpha   90.00
_cell.angle_beta   90.00
_cell.angle_gamma   90.00
#
_symmetry.space_group_name_H-M   'P 1'
#
loop_
_entity.id
_entity.type
_entity.pdbx_description
1 polymer ?
#
loop_
_entity_poly.entity_id
_entity_poly.type
_entity_poly.pdbx_seq_one_letter_code
_entity_poly.pdbx_strand_id
1 'polypeptide(L)'
;MTAVLTGHHGAALGRGRVSPRRRAQPCRCSQLEAATTVEYKDTWTDIAFIALCRKAYGNLAGWQSPRSWKAGGETYKGMVEVSSALMKGRSPAEQREAVIAGFPKVPPWFRRAFPYSRWGAELNAQITPRFFTWLVGPMCIEEATLSDGTVQRSAVKIERCRYLAESGCAGMCVNLCKSPVQQFFTHELGMPLTMKPDFEEYSAAVTSAPCDPAEQAQVAYEPVIGIECHIQLNTRTKAFCSCPNEYGAPPNTHICPVCLAHPGTLPVLNAEVVHKAALAGLALGSAIAAVSKFDRKQYFYADLPKGYQISQYDVPICAGGAIDVALPDGSALRVGITRAHLEEDAGKLVHSGADQLTGSEYSLVDFNRAGVPLLEIVSDPDMRSGVEAAAYAAELRRIMVFFGITDGNMQDGSIRCDVNVSVRPEGRQRFGTKVEIKNMNSFSAMQKAIDFEIERQVGALRGGREAEVVQETRLFDEGRGVTYSMRRKEGLADYRYFPEPDLLPLHVSDAYLAELRRNLPELPAARRARYVALGLPPADAVVLADEPPTAAYFDAVLAAGAPAKPAANWVMGDVMAFCKEERVRMDQLQLAPATLADLVALIEAGTISGKIGKQLLPDLFQGEGGGGVMALVEARGLAQISDPAAVEAIVDGVLAANPKQLALFRGGKTKLQGFFVGQVMKESAGRANPAMLNRILMCKLNEA
;
A
#
# COMPACT_ATOMS: atom_id res chain seq x y z
N MET A 1 -24.74 39.39 7.14
CA MET A 1 -25.24 40.09 5.93
C MET A 1 -24.90 39.21 4.74
N THR A 2 -25.69 38.18 4.48
CA THR A 2 -26.87 38.18 3.60
C THR A 2 -26.51 38.45 2.13
N ALA A 3 -26.33 37.33 1.42
CA ALA A 3 -26.85 36.98 0.10
C ALA A 3 -26.37 37.71 -1.17
N VAL A 4 -26.55 36.95 -2.28
CA VAL A 4 -27.01 37.33 -3.64
C VAL A 4 -26.07 36.69 -4.68
N LEU A 5 -26.45 35.53 -5.25
CA LEU A 5 -27.21 35.32 -6.51
C LEU A 5 -26.34 35.65 -7.75
N THR A 6 -26.25 34.88 -8.83
CA THR A 6 -27.24 34.43 -9.84
C THR A 6 -26.43 33.57 -10.85
N GLY A 7 -26.89 32.56 -11.59
CA GLY A 7 -28.18 32.32 -12.25
C GLY A 7 -27.97 32.29 -13.78
N HIS A 8 -28.59 31.33 -14.51
CA HIS A 8 -29.12 31.40 -15.90
C HIS A 8 -29.54 29.97 -16.34
N HIS A 9 -30.83 29.64 -16.52
CA HIS A 9 -31.71 29.88 -17.69
C HIS A 9 -31.19 29.19 -18.99
N GLY A 10 -31.94 28.37 -19.74
CA GLY A 10 -33.32 27.87 -19.64
C GLY A 10 -33.76 27.09 -20.90
N ALA A 11 -34.96 26.48 -20.83
CA ALA A 11 -35.88 26.03 -21.90
C ALA A 11 -35.49 24.78 -22.75
N ALA A 12 -36.38 23.85 -23.21
CA ALA A 12 -37.84 23.86 -23.38
C ALA A 12 -38.46 22.42 -23.43
N LEU A 13 -39.64 22.30 -22.81
CA LEU A 13 -40.91 21.63 -23.15
C LEU A 13 -40.97 20.31 -23.97
N GLY A 14 -41.63 19.31 -23.38
CA GLY A 14 -42.43 18.28 -24.08
C GLY A 14 -43.51 17.70 -23.15
N ARG A 15 -44.79 17.98 -23.43
CA ARG A 15 -45.95 17.61 -22.62
C ARG A 15 -46.46 16.21 -22.99
N GLY A 16 -46.74 15.38 -21.98
CA GLY A 16 -47.65 14.22 -22.06
C GLY A 16 -48.65 14.27 -20.90
N ARG A 17 -49.96 14.32 -21.20
CA ARG A 17 -51.08 14.39 -20.24
C ARG A 17 -51.42 13.00 -19.69
N VAL A 18 -51.60 12.89 -18.36
CA VAL A 18 -52.51 11.91 -17.73
C VAL A 18 -53.28 12.60 -16.58
N SER A 19 -54.57 12.27 -16.47
CA SER A 19 -55.66 12.97 -15.78
C SER A 19 -55.62 12.97 -14.23
N PRO A 20 -56.46 13.77 -13.53
CA PRO A 20 -56.30 14.09 -12.11
C PRO A 20 -57.05 13.16 -11.15
N ARG A 21 -56.35 12.83 -10.04
CA ARG A 21 -56.82 12.70 -8.65
C ARG A 21 -58.14 11.95 -8.40
N ARG A 22 -58.04 10.68 -7.95
CA ARG A 22 -58.87 10.19 -6.83
C ARG A 22 -58.16 10.54 -5.53
N ARG A 23 -58.86 11.24 -4.64
CA ARG A 23 -58.41 11.65 -3.30
C ARG A 23 -57.99 10.41 -2.49
N ALA A 24 -56.70 10.27 -2.19
CA ALA A 24 -56.26 9.50 -1.05
C ALA A 24 -56.58 10.32 0.22
N GLN A 25 -57.26 9.72 1.18
CA GLN A 25 -57.45 10.29 2.51
C GLN A 25 -56.06 10.56 3.13
N PRO A 26 -55.82 11.74 3.73
CA PRO A 26 -54.60 11.96 4.47
C PRO A 26 -54.58 11.05 5.70
N CYS A 27 -53.52 10.25 5.81
CA CYS A 27 -53.18 9.52 7.02
C CYS A 27 -52.98 10.55 8.15
N ARG A 28 -53.56 10.31 9.33
CA ARG A 28 -53.48 11.19 10.50
C ARG A 28 -52.06 11.21 11.08
N CYS A 29 -51.14 11.91 10.44
CA CYS A 29 -49.81 12.21 10.96
C CYS A 29 -49.62 13.74 11.01
N SER A 30 -50.32 14.39 11.92
CA SER A 30 -50.02 15.77 12.29
C SER A 30 -50.49 16.03 13.72
N GLN A 31 -49.89 15.30 14.66
CA GLN A 31 -49.89 15.58 16.10
C GLN A 31 -49.04 14.48 16.76
N LEU A 32 -47.77 14.78 17.01
CA LEU A 32 -46.94 14.19 18.06
C LEU A 32 -45.61 14.96 18.06
N GLU A 33 -45.68 16.26 18.39
CA GLU A 33 -44.55 16.99 18.95
C GLU A 33 -44.41 16.60 20.42
N ALA A 34 -43.17 16.34 20.83
CA ALA A 34 -42.67 16.24 22.21
C ALA A 34 -43.52 15.44 23.23
N ALA A 35 -43.20 14.14 23.39
CA ALA A 35 -43.57 13.38 24.59
C ALA A 35 -42.54 12.28 24.91
N THR A 36 -41.91 12.42 26.10
CA THR A 36 -41.70 11.39 27.14
C THR A 36 -41.81 9.91 26.74
N THR A 37 -40.84 9.10 27.20
CA THR A 37 -40.92 7.64 27.41
C THR A 37 -42.27 7.02 27.02
N VAL A 38 -42.32 6.35 25.86
CA VAL A 38 -43.48 5.56 25.46
C VAL A 38 -43.67 4.47 26.52
N GLU A 39 -44.68 4.63 27.37
CA GLU A 39 -44.99 3.68 28.43
C GLU A 39 -45.76 2.50 27.80
N TYR A 40 -45.05 1.41 27.52
CA TYR A 40 -45.64 0.20 26.95
C TYR A 40 -46.47 -0.53 28.02
N LYS A 41 -47.78 -0.60 27.83
CA LYS A 41 -48.67 -1.43 28.66
C LYS A 41 -48.74 -2.84 28.09
N ASP A 42 -47.92 -3.73 28.67
CA ASP A 42 -47.92 -5.15 28.31
C ASP A 42 -49.24 -5.80 28.73
N THR A 43 -49.89 -6.52 27.81
CA THR A 43 -51.09 -7.30 28.12
C THR A 43 -50.72 -8.56 28.91
N TRP A 44 -51.69 -9.20 29.55
CA TRP A 44 -51.44 -10.47 30.27
C TRP A 44 -50.82 -11.55 29.37
N THR A 45 -51.18 -11.60 28.08
CA THR A 45 -50.57 -12.52 27.10
C THR A 45 -49.12 -12.19 26.81
N ASP A 46 -48.76 -10.91 26.76
CA ASP A 46 -47.39 -10.45 26.55
C ASP A 46 -46.52 -10.81 27.76
N ILE A 47 -47.03 -10.61 28.98
CA ILE A 47 -46.37 -10.99 30.24
C ILE A 47 -46.13 -12.50 30.31
N ALA A 48 -47.12 -13.32 29.91
CA ALA A 48 -46.97 -14.77 29.88
C ALA A 48 -45.89 -15.23 28.88
N PHE A 49 -45.80 -14.58 27.72
CA PHE A 49 -44.75 -14.86 26.73
C PHE A 49 -43.37 -14.40 27.23
N ILE A 50 -43.27 -13.22 27.83
CA ILE A 50 -42.05 -12.71 28.47
C ILE A 50 -41.56 -13.70 29.54
N ALA A 51 -42.46 -14.23 30.38
CA ALA A 51 -42.13 -15.24 31.38
C ALA A 51 -41.59 -16.54 30.75
N LEU A 52 -42.15 -16.97 29.62
CA LEU A 52 -41.68 -18.15 28.88
C LEU A 52 -40.28 -17.94 28.29
N CYS A 53 -40.04 -16.82 27.61
CA CYS A 53 -38.74 -16.46 27.06
C CYS A 53 -37.68 -16.31 28.16
N ARG A 54 -38.04 -15.68 29.28
CA ARG A 54 -37.17 -15.53 30.44
C ARG A 54 -36.78 -16.88 31.05
N LYS A 55 -37.72 -17.82 31.13
CA LYS A 55 -37.44 -19.20 31.58
C LYS A 55 -36.52 -19.93 30.61
N ALA A 56 -36.77 -19.84 29.31
CA ALA A 56 -35.95 -20.48 28.29
C ALA A 56 -34.51 -19.94 28.26
N TYR A 57 -34.35 -18.62 28.19
CA TYR A 57 -33.03 -17.99 28.18
C TYR A 57 -32.33 -18.07 29.54
N GLY A 58 -33.07 -18.07 30.65
CA GLY A 58 -32.51 -18.27 31.99
C GLY A 58 -31.93 -19.67 32.17
N ASN A 59 -32.62 -20.70 31.70
CA ASN A 59 -32.10 -22.07 31.68
C ASN A 59 -30.83 -22.16 30.81
N LEU A 60 -30.85 -21.56 29.62
CA LEU A 60 -29.68 -21.52 28.74
C LEU A 60 -28.53 -20.74 29.37
N ALA A 61 -28.78 -19.66 30.10
CA ALA A 61 -27.78 -18.88 30.83
C ALA A 61 -27.33 -19.52 32.16
N GLY A 62 -27.80 -20.72 32.49
CA GLY A 62 -27.37 -21.48 33.67
C GLY A 62 -27.99 -21.04 35.00
N TRP A 63 -29.15 -20.37 34.98
CA TRP A 63 -29.84 -19.90 36.21
C TRP A 63 -30.59 -21.05 36.90
N GLN A 64 -30.05 -21.57 38.01
CA GLN A 64 -30.50 -22.81 38.65
C GLN A 64 -31.69 -22.72 39.62
N SER A 65 -32.26 -21.53 39.93
CA SER A 65 -33.38 -21.43 40.90
C SER A 65 -34.51 -20.46 40.52
N PRO A 66 -35.76 -20.70 40.94
CA PRO A 66 -36.87 -19.74 40.80
C PRO A 66 -36.63 -18.41 41.55
N ARG A 67 -35.69 -18.35 42.51
CA ARG A 67 -35.34 -17.13 43.24
C ARG A 67 -34.33 -16.26 42.48
N SER A 68 -33.39 -16.85 41.74
CA SER A 68 -32.51 -16.10 40.82
C SER A 68 -33.30 -15.52 39.64
N TRP A 69 -34.49 -16.05 39.37
CA TRP A 69 -35.41 -15.51 38.37
C TRP A 69 -36.23 -14.30 38.88
N LYS A 70 -36.04 -13.84 40.13
CA LYS A 70 -36.81 -12.72 40.72
C LYS A 70 -36.19 -11.32 40.55
N ALA A 71 -34.94 -11.18 40.11
CA ALA A 71 -34.39 -9.85 39.81
C ALA A 71 -35.09 -9.27 38.55
N GLY A 72 -35.78 -8.14 38.68
CA GLY A 72 -36.45 -7.43 37.58
C GLY A 72 -37.91 -7.79 37.26
N GLY A 73 -38.50 -8.82 37.89
CA GLY A 73 -39.90 -9.24 37.68
C GLY A 73 -40.22 -9.85 36.29
N GLU A 74 -41.48 -10.25 36.06
CA GLU A 74 -42.00 -10.70 34.74
C GLU A 74 -42.21 -9.51 33.79
N THR A 75 -41.19 -8.67 33.68
CA THR A 75 -41.20 -7.44 32.89
C THR A 75 -40.33 -7.58 31.66
N TYR A 76 -40.59 -6.75 30.64
CA TYR A 76 -39.78 -6.68 29.43
C TYR A 76 -38.29 -6.40 29.75
N LYS A 77 -38.01 -5.56 30.74
CA LYS A 77 -36.65 -5.28 31.20
C LYS A 77 -35.97 -6.53 31.78
N GLY A 78 -36.72 -7.34 32.53
CA GLY A 78 -36.25 -8.63 33.03
C GLY A 78 -35.91 -9.63 31.92
N MET A 79 -36.60 -9.59 30.77
CA MET A 79 -36.23 -10.38 29.59
C MET A 79 -34.90 -9.91 28.99
N VAL A 80 -34.70 -8.60 28.86
CA VAL A 80 -33.44 -8.01 28.37
C VAL A 80 -32.27 -8.33 29.30
N GLU A 81 -32.47 -8.32 30.62
CA GLU A 81 -31.45 -8.71 31.60
C GLU A 81 -30.97 -10.16 31.41
N VAL A 82 -31.92 -11.10 31.23
CA VAL A 82 -31.59 -12.50 30.96
C VAL A 82 -30.93 -12.66 29.60
N SER A 83 -31.38 -11.95 28.58
CA SER A 83 -30.72 -11.90 27.28
C SER A 83 -29.28 -11.38 27.38
N SER A 84 -29.01 -10.38 28.22
CA SER A 84 -27.65 -9.89 28.47
C SER A 84 -26.78 -10.93 29.20
N ALA A 85 -27.36 -11.65 30.17
CA ALA A 85 -26.67 -12.76 30.84
C ALA A 85 -26.31 -13.90 29.87
N LEU A 86 -27.18 -14.20 28.91
CA LEU A 86 -26.94 -15.19 27.85
C LEU A 86 -25.74 -14.82 26.96
N MET A 87 -25.42 -13.53 26.82
CA MET A 87 -24.28 -13.05 26.02
C MET A 87 -22.94 -13.27 26.72
N LYS A 88 -22.92 -13.28 28.06
CA LYS A 88 -21.66 -13.30 28.84
C LYS A 88 -20.93 -14.63 28.65
N GLY A 89 -19.66 -14.56 28.26
CA GLY A 89 -18.79 -15.72 28.10
C GLY A 89 -19.10 -16.58 26.87
N ARG A 90 -19.90 -16.08 25.92
CA ARG A 90 -20.21 -16.76 24.64
C ARG A 90 -19.74 -15.94 23.45
N SER A 91 -19.21 -16.62 22.45
CA SER A 91 -18.95 -16.04 21.13
C SER A 91 -20.25 -15.63 20.43
N PRO A 92 -20.22 -14.70 19.45
CA PRO A 92 -21.38 -14.34 18.66
C PRO A 92 -22.09 -15.52 17.98
N ALA A 93 -21.34 -16.57 17.60
CA ALA A 93 -21.90 -17.77 17.00
C ALA A 93 -22.70 -18.60 18.03
N GLU A 94 -22.13 -18.86 19.20
CA GLU A 94 -22.79 -19.58 20.29
C GLU A 94 -24.02 -18.83 20.81
N GLN A 95 -23.98 -17.49 20.82
CA GLN A 95 -25.14 -16.66 21.15
C GLN A 95 -26.30 -16.89 20.16
N ARG A 96 -26.01 -16.88 18.86
CA ARG A 96 -27.02 -17.10 17.81
C ARG A 96 -27.59 -18.51 17.87
N GLU A 97 -26.73 -19.52 17.96
CA GLU A 97 -27.16 -20.93 18.04
C GLU A 97 -28.04 -21.20 19.26
N ALA A 98 -27.71 -20.62 20.42
CA ALA A 98 -28.52 -20.76 21.62
C ALA A 98 -29.93 -20.19 21.46
N VAL A 99 -30.08 -19.07 20.75
CA VAL A 99 -31.40 -18.47 20.47
C VAL A 99 -32.18 -19.28 19.43
N ILE A 100 -31.51 -19.71 18.36
CA ILE A 100 -32.13 -20.51 17.29
C ILE A 100 -32.64 -21.85 17.83
N ALA A 101 -31.89 -22.49 18.73
CA ALA A 101 -32.31 -23.73 19.38
C ALA A 101 -33.60 -23.58 20.20
N GLY A 102 -33.95 -22.36 20.62
CA GLY A 102 -35.19 -22.03 21.32
C GLY A 102 -36.39 -21.79 20.41
N PHE A 103 -36.21 -21.71 19.09
CA PHE A 103 -37.32 -21.57 18.15
C PHE A 103 -38.06 -22.89 17.91
N PRO A 104 -39.37 -22.84 17.66
CA PRO A 104 -40.15 -24.04 17.37
C PRO A 104 -39.67 -24.69 16.08
N LYS A 105 -39.38 -26.00 16.12
CA LYS A 105 -39.01 -26.76 14.92
C LYS A 105 -40.21 -26.90 13.99
N VAL A 106 -40.04 -26.57 12.72
CA VAL A 106 -41.12 -26.66 11.72
C VAL A 106 -41.06 -28.06 11.06
N PRO A 107 -42.17 -28.81 10.99
CA PRO A 107 -42.18 -30.11 10.33
C PRO A 107 -41.76 -29.99 8.85
N PRO A 108 -40.92 -30.90 8.32
CA PRO A 108 -40.40 -30.80 6.94
C PRO A 108 -41.48 -30.71 5.84
N TRP A 109 -42.67 -31.25 6.10
CA TRP A 109 -43.80 -31.18 5.16
C TRP A 109 -44.43 -29.80 5.07
N PHE A 110 -44.30 -28.95 6.11
CA PHE A 110 -44.92 -27.62 6.17
C PHE A 110 -44.40 -26.71 5.04
N ARG A 111 -43.09 -26.72 4.82
CA ARG A 111 -42.44 -25.97 3.72
C ARG A 111 -42.89 -26.44 2.33
N ARG A 112 -43.26 -27.72 2.21
CA ARG A 112 -43.77 -28.31 0.96
C ARG A 112 -45.25 -28.01 0.74
N ALA A 113 -46.03 -27.89 1.81
CA ALA A 113 -47.45 -27.54 1.80
C ALA A 113 -47.69 -26.02 1.62
N PHE A 114 -46.77 -25.18 2.09
CA PHE A 114 -46.84 -23.72 2.01
C PHE A 114 -45.56 -23.15 1.37
N PRO A 115 -45.35 -23.32 0.06
CA PRO A 115 -44.21 -22.74 -0.63
C PRO A 115 -44.27 -21.20 -0.59
N TYR A 116 -43.10 -20.56 -0.60
CA TYR A 116 -42.99 -19.10 -0.68
C TYR A 116 -43.83 -18.57 -1.84
N SER A 117 -44.75 -17.65 -1.54
CA SER A 117 -45.62 -17.01 -2.52
C SER A 117 -45.67 -15.51 -2.23
N ARG A 118 -45.93 -14.70 -3.27
CA ARG A 118 -46.17 -13.26 -3.10
C ARG A 118 -47.24 -12.99 -2.05
N TRP A 119 -48.32 -13.78 -2.07
CA TRP A 119 -49.38 -13.69 -1.08
C TRP A 119 -48.90 -13.97 0.35
N GLY A 120 -48.00 -14.94 0.54
CA GLY A 120 -47.39 -15.24 1.84
C GLY A 120 -46.53 -14.09 2.39
N ALA A 121 -45.76 -13.40 1.53
CA ALA A 121 -44.96 -12.24 1.92
C ALA A 121 -45.83 -11.04 2.35
N GLU A 122 -46.90 -10.76 1.61
CA GLU A 122 -47.89 -9.74 1.96
C GLU A 122 -48.61 -10.06 3.28
N LEU A 123 -49.04 -11.32 3.43
CA LEU A 123 -49.72 -11.79 4.62
C LEU A 123 -48.79 -11.65 5.84
N ASN A 124 -47.51 -12.00 5.70
CA ASN A 124 -46.52 -11.81 6.75
C ASN A 124 -46.36 -10.33 7.14
N ALA A 125 -46.25 -9.43 6.17
CA ALA A 125 -46.17 -7.98 6.42
C ALA A 125 -47.44 -7.43 7.11
N GLN A 126 -48.62 -7.99 6.86
CA GLN A 126 -49.87 -7.60 7.53
C GLN A 126 -50.05 -8.21 8.93
N ILE A 127 -49.54 -9.43 9.15
CA ILE A 127 -49.59 -10.11 10.45
C ILE A 127 -48.57 -9.49 11.41
N THR A 128 -47.39 -9.11 10.92
CA THR A 128 -46.26 -8.71 11.76
C THR A 128 -46.59 -7.54 12.72
N PRO A 129 -47.19 -6.42 12.26
CA PRO A 129 -47.61 -5.32 13.14
C PRO A 129 -48.71 -5.70 14.13
N ARG A 130 -49.54 -6.71 13.84
CA ARG A 130 -50.63 -7.11 14.75
C ARG A 130 -50.14 -7.95 15.93
N PHE A 131 -49.11 -8.76 15.72
CA PHE A 131 -48.65 -9.75 16.72
C PHE A 131 -47.34 -9.39 17.40
N PHE A 132 -46.49 -8.55 16.79
CA PHE A 132 -45.14 -8.29 17.32
C PHE A 132 -44.91 -6.84 17.78
N THR A 133 -45.92 -5.96 17.70
CA THR A 133 -45.78 -4.56 18.15
C THR A 133 -45.43 -4.45 19.63
N TRP A 134 -45.98 -5.33 20.49
CA TRP A 134 -45.62 -5.36 21.91
C TRP A 134 -44.14 -5.74 22.13
N LEU A 135 -43.57 -6.56 21.25
CA LEU A 135 -42.20 -7.09 21.34
C LEU A 135 -41.17 -6.11 20.80
N VAL A 136 -41.38 -5.58 19.60
CA VAL A 136 -40.37 -4.75 18.90
C VAL A 136 -40.78 -3.29 18.75
N GLY A 137 -41.98 -2.87 19.16
CA GLY A 137 -42.42 -1.47 19.07
C GLY A 137 -43.28 -1.16 17.83
N PRO A 138 -43.70 0.11 17.64
CA PRO A 138 -44.60 0.51 16.57
C PRO A 138 -44.01 0.22 15.18
N MET A 139 -44.87 -0.30 14.30
CA MET A 139 -44.51 -0.75 12.96
C MET A 139 -45.47 -0.21 11.91
N CYS A 140 -44.94 0.22 10.78
CA CYS A 140 -45.71 0.58 9.59
C CYS A 140 -45.40 -0.37 8.43
N ILE A 141 -46.41 -0.65 7.62
CA ILE A 141 -46.27 -1.49 6.42
C ILE A 141 -45.79 -0.58 5.29
N GLU A 142 -44.71 -0.98 4.65
CA GLU A 142 -44.11 -0.27 3.52
C GLU A 142 -44.24 -1.07 2.22
N GLU A 143 -44.21 -0.34 1.11
CA GLU A 143 -44.17 -0.91 -0.22
C GLU A 143 -42.71 -1.22 -0.61
N ALA A 144 -42.46 -2.46 -1.01
CA ALA A 144 -41.19 -2.93 -1.54
C ALA A 144 -41.33 -3.22 -3.04
N THR A 145 -40.35 -2.75 -3.82
CA THR A 145 -40.25 -3.05 -5.24
C THR A 145 -39.52 -4.37 -5.44
N LEU A 146 -40.16 -5.33 -6.11
CA LEU A 146 -39.60 -6.63 -6.44
C LEU A 146 -38.69 -6.54 -7.68
N SER A 147 -37.87 -7.58 -7.90
CA SER A 147 -36.92 -7.67 -9.03
C SER A 147 -37.57 -7.66 -10.42
N ASP A 148 -38.88 -7.89 -10.52
CA ASP A 148 -39.65 -7.77 -11.76
C ASP A 148 -40.28 -6.37 -11.96
N GLY A 149 -39.93 -5.40 -11.11
CA GLY A 149 -40.45 -4.03 -11.13
C GLY A 149 -41.85 -3.87 -10.52
N THR A 150 -42.43 -4.93 -9.95
CA THR A 150 -43.74 -4.86 -9.30
C THR A 150 -43.63 -4.35 -7.86
N VAL A 151 -44.53 -3.45 -7.47
CA VAL A 151 -44.58 -2.90 -6.11
C VAL A 151 -45.55 -3.73 -5.27
N GLN A 152 -45.09 -4.20 -4.12
CA GLN A 152 -45.87 -5.03 -3.19
C GLN A 152 -45.69 -4.57 -1.75
N ARG A 153 -46.73 -4.67 -0.90
CA ARG A 153 -46.68 -4.33 0.53
C ARG A 153 -46.09 -5.48 1.36
N SER A 154 -44.87 -5.87 1.00
CA SER A 154 -44.13 -6.98 1.62
C SER A 154 -42.99 -6.52 2.54
N ALA A 155 -42.95 -5.24 2.91
CA ALA A 155 -42.00 -4.69 3.87
C ALA A 155 -42.70 -4.12 5.11
N VAL A 156 -42.00 -4.16 6.24
CA VAL A 156 -42.42 -3.59 7.51
C VAL A 156 -41.27 -2.77 8.06
N LYS A 157 -41.53 -1.50 8.40
CA LYS A 157 -40.59 -0.64 9.10
C LYS A 157 -41.00 -0.54 10.57
N ILE A 158 -40.10 -0.98 11.45
CA ILE A 158 -40.16 -0.73 12.88
C ILE A 158 -39.71 0.72 13.08
N GLU A 159 -40.63 1.59 13.47
CA GLU A 159 -40.37 3.03 13.61
C GLU A 159 -39.43 3.32 14.78
N ARG A 160 -39.60 2.59 15.88
CA ARG A 160 -38.72 2.65 17.04
C ARG A 160 -38.72 1.32 17.80
N CYS A 161 -37.59 0.62 17.71
CA CYS A 161 -37.36 -0.71 18.24
C CYS A 161 -37.27 -0.71 19.78
N ARG A 162 -38.30 -1.24 20.44
CA ARG A 162 -38.36 -1.38 21.91
C ARG A 162 -37.18 -2.20 22.45
N TYR A 163 -36.83 -3.31 21.79
CA TYR A 163 -35.74 -4.19 22.23
C TYR A 163 -34.37 -3.51 22.15
N LEU A 164 -34.12 -2.78 21.07
CA LEU A 164 -32.86 -2.07 20.86
C LEU A 164 -32.74 -0.86 21.78
N ALA A 165 -33.85 -0.14 22.02
CA ALA A 165 -33.89 0.98 22.95
C ALA A 165 -33.64 0.55 24.40
N GLU A 166 -34.21 -0.57 24.85
CA GLU A 166 -34.04 -1.08 26.22
C GLU A 166 -32.71 -1.81 26.43
N SER A 167 -32.19 -2.52 25.42
CA SER A 167 -30.91 -3.23 25.53
C SER A 167 -29.70 -2.31 25.36
N GLY A 168 -29.83 -1.22 24.58
CA GLY A 168 -28.73 -0.30 24.28
C GLY A 168 -27.52 -0.96 23.60
N CYS A 169 -27.67 -2.18 23.09
CA CYS A 169 -26.55 -3.02 22.64
C CYS A 169 -26.79 -3.54 21.22
N ALA A 170 -26.02 -3.02 20.26
CA ALA A 170 -26.05 -3.50 18.87
C ALA A 170 -25.74 -4.99 18.76
N GLY A 171 -24.84 -5.51 19.61
CA GLY A 171 -24.51 -6.94 19.66
C GLY A 171 -25.70 -7.82 20.05
N MET A 172 -26.51 -7.40 21.03
CA MET A 172 -27.74 -8.12 21.40
C MET A 172 -28.78 -8.06 20.29
N CYS A 173 -28.96 -6.89 19.65
CA CYS A 173 -29.85 -6.75 18.51
C CYS A 173 -29.46 -7.69 17.36
N VAL A 174 -28.17 -7.76 17.02
CA VAL A 174 -27.69 -8.59 15.91
C VAL A 174 -27.74 -10.09 16.27
N ASN A 175 -27.19 -10.46 17.42
CA ASN A 175 -26.96 -11.87 17.75
C ASN A 175 -28.17 -12.57 18.40
N LEU A 176 -29.09 -11.84 19.03
CA LEU A 176 -30.25 -12.43 19.70
C LEU A 176 -31.58 -12.18 18.98
N CYS A 177 -31.64 -11.20 18.08
CA CYS A 177 -32.87 -10.86 17.35
C CYS A 177 -32.67 -10.98 15.84
N LYS A 178 -31.88 -10.10 15.22
CA LYS A 178 -31.70 -10.00 13.77
C LYS A 178 -31.33 -11.33 13.12
N SER A 179 -30.14 -11.84 13.41
CA SER A 179 -29.60 -13.00 12.72
C SER A 179 -30.41 -14.27 13.00
N PRO A 180 -30.81 -14.58 14.26
CA PRO A 180 -31.69 -15.71 14.53
C PRO A 180 -33.02 -15.63 13.77
N VAL A 181 -33.70 -14.48 13.78
CA VAL A 181 -35.00 -14.31 13.11
C VAL A 181 -34.84 -14.46 11.59
N GLN A 182 -33.85 -13.81 10.98
CA GLN A 182 -33.58 -13.98 9.55
C GLN A 182 -33.29 -15.43 9.20
N GLN A 183 -32.53 -16.14 10.04
CA GLN A 183 -32.19 -17.54 9.82
C GLN A 183 -33.41 -18.46 9.95
N PHE A 184 -34.25 -18.26 10.96
CA PHE A 184 -35.49 -19.02 11.13
C PHE A 184 -36.43 -18.85 9.94
N PHE A 185 -36.71 -17.61 9.54
CA PHE A 185 -37.60 -17.35 8.42
C PHE A 185 -37.04 -17.87 7.08
N THR A 186 -35.73 -17.71 6.84
CA THR A 186 -35.11 -18.13 5.58
C THR A 186 -34.93 -19.65 5.50
N HIS A 187 -34.45 -20.29 6.56
CA HIS A 187 -34.08 -21.71 6.54
C HIS A 187 -35.22 -22.65 6.95
N GLU A 188 -35.97 -22.32 8.01
CA GLU A 188 -37.07 -23.16 8.53
C GLU A 188 -38.38 -22.91 7.77
N LEU A 189 -38.76 -21.64 7.58
CA LEU A 189 -40.01 -21.27 6.90
C LEU A 189 -39.87 -21.10 5.38
N GLY A 190 -38.64 -21.08 4.86
CA GLY A 190 -38.38 -20.93 3.42
C GLY A 190 -38.78 -19.56 2.85
N MET A 191 -38.91 -18.54 3.70
CA MET A 191 -39.25 -17.16 3.31
C MET A 191 -38.00 -16.27 3.44
N PRO A 192 -37.47 -15.73 2.33
CA PRO A 192 -36.31 -14.84 2.39
C PRO A 192 -36.67 -13.58 3.17
N LEU A 193 -36.03 -13.37 4.32
CA LEU A 193 -36.28 -12.23 5.21
C LEU A 193 -34.99 -11.45 5.46
N THR A 194 -35.01 -10.17 5.09
CA THR A 194 -33.90 -9.24 5.34
C THR A 194 -34.28 -8.25 6.42
N MET A 195 -33.48 -8.15 7.48
CA MET A 195 -33.68 -7.17 8.56
C MET A 195 -32.47 -6.22 8.66
N LYS A 196 -32.71 -4.91 8.50
CA LYS A 196 -31.71 -3.84 8.52
C LYS A 196 -32.00 -2.90 9.71
N PRO A 197 -31.35 -3.09 10.87
CA PRO A 197 -31.48 -2.17 11.99
C PRO A 197 -30.72 -0.87 11.76
N ASP A 198 -31.31 0.23 12.21
CA ASP A 198 -30.69 1.54 12.37
C ASP A 198 -30.43 1.77 13.87
N PHE A 199 -29.16 1.90 14.24
CA PHE A 199 -28.75 2.03 15.63
C PHE A 199 -28.79 3.47 16.15
N GLU A 200 -28.90 4.46 15.27
CA GLU A 200 -28.98 5.88 15.62
C GLU A 200 -30.44 6.29 15.84
N GLU A 201 -31.33 5.87 14.95
CA GLU A 201 -32.77 6.13 15.08
C GLU A 201 -33.51 5.09 15.93
N TYR A 202 -32.79 4.04 16.36
CA TYR A 202 -33.37 2.85 16.98
C TYR A 202 -34.45 2.20 16.10
N SER A 203 -34.40 2.29 14.78
CA SER A 203 -35.43 1.77 13.86
C SER A 203 -34.97 0.46 13.20
N ALA A 204 -35.86 -0.24 12.47
CA ALA A 204 -35.45 -1.40 11.68
C ALA A 204 -36.35 -1.62 10.47
N ALA A 205 -35.76 -1.79 9.29
CA ALA A 205 -36.48 -2.21 8.09
C ALA A 205 -36.46 -3.73 7.95
N VAL A 206 -37.64 -4.33 7.75
CA VAL A 206 -37.82 -5.78 7.56
C VAL A 206 -38.48 -6.00 6.21
N THR A 207 -37.82 -6.74 5.32
CA THR A 207 -38.30 -6.99 3.95
C THR A 207 -38.37 -8.48 3.68
N SER A 208 -39.54 -8.97 3.27
CA SER A 208 -39.71 -10.35 2.80
C SER A 208 -39.81 -10.40 1.27
N ALA A 209 -38.67 -10.22 0.60
CA ALA A 209 -38.53 -10.36 -0.84
C ALA A 209 -37.25 -11.15 -1.14
N PRO A 210 -37.19 -11.96 -2.21
CA PRO A 210 -35.92 -12.46 -2.71
C PRO A 210 -35.08 -11.24 -3.09
N CYS A 211 -34.09 -10.89 -2.26
CA CYS A 211 -33.08 -9.92 -2.67
C CYS A 211 -32.45 -10.43 -3.97
N ASP A 212 -32.35 -9.55 -4.95
CA ASP A 212 -31.63 -9.81 -6.18
C ASP A 212 -30.16 -10.16 -5.82
N PRO A 213 -29.60 -11.29 -6.29
CA PRO A 213 -28.17 -11.54 -6.19
C PRO A 213 -27.32 -10.39 -6.76
N ALA A 214 -27.89 -9.54 -7.63
CA ALA A 214 -27.27 -8.33 -8.12
C ALA A 214 -27.17 -7.19 -7.08
N GLU A 215 -27.98 -7.18 -6.02
CA GLU A 215 -27.91 -6.15 -4.96
C GLU A 215 -26.73 -6.40 -4.00
N GLN A 216 -26.28 -7.66 -3.87
CA GLN A 216 -25.02 -8.01 -3.19
C GLN A 216 -23.79 -7.74 -4.07
N ALA A 217 -23.97 -7.53 -5.38
CA ALA A 217 -22.90 -7.22 -6.32
C ALA A 217 -22.53 -5.72 -6.37
N GLN A 218 -23.28 -4.83 -5.70
CA GLN A 218 -23.10 -3.37 -5.81
C GLN A 218 -22.31 -2.70 -4.67
N VAL A 219 -21.89 -3.44 -3.64
CA VAL A 219 -20.99 -2.84 -2.64
C VAL A 219 -19.56 -2.93 -3.19
N ALA A 220 -19.12 -1.81 -3.78
CA ALA A 220 -17.71 -1.59 -4.03
C ALA A 220 -16.97 -1.57 -2.69
N TYR A 221 -15.83 -2.25 -2.64
CA TYR A 221 -14.96 -2.28 -1.46
C TYR A 221 -13.71 -1.48 -1.80
N GLU A 222 -13.32 -0.59 -0.90
CA GLU A 222 -12.03 0.08 -0.97
C GLU A 222 -11.03 -0.63 -0.05
N PRO A 223 -9.85 -1.02 -0.56
CA PRO A 223 -8.75 -1.47 0.28
C PRO A 223 -8.07 -0.27 0.94
N VAL A 224 -7.57 -0.48 2.15
CA VAL A 224 -6.83 0.47 2.94
C VAL A 224 -5.55 -0.23 3.39
N ILE A 225 -4.42 0.28 2.93
CA ILE A 225 -3.13 -0.37 3.09
C ILE A 225 -2.17 0.56 3.82
N GLY A 226 -1.47 0.04 4.81
CA GLY A 226 -0.35 0.69 5.49
C GLY A 226 0.86 -0.23 5.51
N ILE A 227 2.06 0.34 5.41
CA ILE A 227 3.34 -0.37 5.39
C ILE A 227 4.17 0.03 6.60
N GLU A 228 4.74 -0.99 7.25
CA GLU A 228 5.75 -0.89 8.29
C GLU A 228 7.08 -1.39 7.70
N CYS A 229 8.05 -0.50 7.58
CA CYS A 229 9.34 -0.79 6.94
C CYS A 229 10.46 -0.72 7.96
N HIS A 230 11.17 -1.82 8.18
CA HIS A 230 12.37 -1.87 9.01
C HIS A 230 13.60 -1.72 8.12
N ILE A 231 14.39 -0.68 8.39
CA ILE A 231 15.59 -0.34 7.64
C ILE A 231 16.81 -0.55 8.53
N GLN A 232 17.68 -1.46 8.14
CA GLN A 232 18.99 -1.64 8.75
C GLN A 232 19.91 -0.49 8.38
N LEU A 233 20.40 0.22 9.40
CA LEU A 233 21.33 1.32 9.22
C LEU A 233 22.73 0.77 8.95
N ASN A 234 23.38 1.26 7.90
CA ASN A 234 24.74 0.84 7.49
C ASN A 234 25.85 1.56 8.31
N THR A 235 25.74 1.59 9.63
CA THR A 235 26.76 2.15 10.53
C THR A 235 27.93 1.19 10.73
N ARG A 236 29.09 1.70 11.19
CA ARG A 236 30.27 0.85 11.45
C ARG A 236 30.10 -0.07 12.65
N THR A 237 29.48 0.43 13.72
CA THR A 237 29.20 -0.33 14.95
C THR A 237 27.70 -0.47 15.18
N LYS A 238 27.33 -1.42 16.04
CA LYS A 238 25.96 -1.67 16.48
C LYS A 238 25.32 -0.46 17.18
N ALA A 239 24.01 -0.55 17.45
CA ALA A 239 23.20 0.56 17.99
C ALA A 239 23.63 0.97 19.41
N PHE A 240 23.94 -0.03 20.24
CA PHE A 240 24.14 0.13 21.69
C PHE A 240 25.45 -0.44 22.22
N CYS A 241 26.35 -0.88 21.33
CA CYS A 241 27.67 -1.41 21.69
C CYS A 241 28.70 -1.21 20.56
N SER A 242 29.97 -1.50 20.85
CA SER A 242 31.08 -1.29 19.91
C SER A 242 31.37 -2.46 18.96
N CYS A 243 30.50 -3.47 18.90
CA CYS A 243 30.66 -4.59 17.97
C CYS A 243 30.51 -4.12 16.51
N PRO A 244 31.21 -4.74 15.55
CA PRO A 244 31.01 -4.49 14.13
C PRO A 244 29.56 -4.77 13.69
N ASN A 245 29.07 -3.96 12.76
CA ASN A 245 27.81 -4.16 12.05
C ASN A 245 28.11 -4.58 10.61
N GLU A 246 28.54 -5.83 10.46
CA GLU A 246 28.95 -6.42 9.18
C GLU A 246 28.24 -7.75 8.96
N TYR A 247 27.87 -8.01 7.71
CA TYR A 247 27.20 -9.25 7.30
C TYR A 247 28.21 -10.34 6.92
N GLY A 248 27.79 -11.61 6.99
CA GLY A 248 28.56 -12.75 6.47
C GLY A 248 29.65 -13.32 7.38
N ALA A 249 29.81 -12.79 8.60
CA ALA A 249 30.73 -13.35 9.58
C ALA A 249 30.27 -14.73 10.12
N PRO A 250 31.20 -15.60 10.57
CA PRO A 250 30.82 -16.86 11.20
C PRO A 250 29.91 -16.63 12.43
N PRO A 251 28.99 -17.55 12.76
CA PRO A 251 28.03 -17.37 13.84
C PRO A 251 28.67 -16.98 15.17
N ASN A 252 28.07 -16.02 15.89
CA ASN A 252 28.52 -15.55 17.20
C ASN A 252 29.99 -15.07 17.24
N THR A 253 30.44 -14.33 16.24
CA THR A 253 31.77 -13.69 16.20
C THR A 253 31.71 -12.17 16.40
N HIS A 254 30.61 -11.52 16.00
CA HIS A 254 30.36 -10.09 16.18
C HIS A 254 29.53 -9.83 17.45
N ILE A 255 30.02 -10.33 18.57
CA ILE A 255 29.33 -10.32 19.86
C ILE A 255 30.18 -9.70 20.98
N CYS A 256 29.51 -9.21 22.02
CA CYS A 256 30.13 -8.72 23.25
C CYS A 256 29.16 -8.92 24.43
N PRO A 257 29.61 -8.75 25.68
CA PRO A 257 28.75 -8.88 26.85
C PRO A 257 27.47 -8.03 26.79
N VAL A 258 27.51 -6.84 26.19
CA VAL A 258 26.34 -5.95 26.07
C VAL A 258 25.27 -6.54 25.16
N CYS A 259 25.64 -6.93 23.93
CA CYS A 259 24.66 -7.48 22.99
C CYS A 259 24.22 -8.91 23.33
N LEU A 260 25.00 -9.63 24.14
CA LEU A 260 24.61 -10.92 24.74
C LEU A 260 23.81 -10.78 26.04
N ALA A 261 23.54 -9.55 26.50
CA ALA A 261 22.79 -9.28 27.72
C ALA A 261 23.41 -9.91 28.99
N HIS A 262 24.75 -9.90 29.11
CA HIS A 262 25.40 -10.36 30.32
C HIS A 262 24.97 -9.51 31.53
N PRO A 263 24.79 -10.11 32.72
CA PRO A 263 24.44 -9.38 33.93
C PRO A 263 25.41 -8.22 34.21
N GLY A 264 24.87 -7.04 34.49
CA GLY A 264 25.64 -5.84 34.82
C GLY A 264 26.15 -5.02 33.62
N THR A 265 25.81 -5.40 32.39
CA THR A 265 26.13 -4.61 31.19
C THR A 265 25.10 -3.53 30.92
N LEU A 266 25.51 -2.43 30.29
CA LEU A 266 24.66 -1.28 29.96
C LEU A 266 24.78 -0.89 28.47
N PRO A 267 23.69 -0.43 27.83
CA PRO A 267 23.71 0.06 26.46
C PRO A 267 24.36 1.44 26.35
N VAL A 268 25.08 1.70 25.24
CA VAL A 268 25.62 3.03 24.90
C VAL A 268 25.22 3.38 23.48
N LEU A 269 24.37 4.41 23.33
CA LEU A 269 23.82 4.82 22.04
C LEU A 269 24.91 5.31 21.07
N ASN A 270 24.86 4.78 19.84
CA ASN A 270 25.72 5.19 18.74
C ASN A 270 25.28 6.54 18.14
N ALA A 271 26.18 7.51 18.09
CA ALA A 271 25.90 8.84 17.53
C ALA A 271 25.60 8.81 16.01
N GLU A 272 26.20 7.89 15.26
CA GLU A 272 25.96 7.74 13.81
C GLU A 272 24.52 7.26 13.53
N VAL A 273 23.95 6.45 14.43
CA VAL A 273 22.56 5.98 14.36
C VAL A 273 21.58 7.14 14.47
N VAL A 274 21.81 8.06 15.42
CA VAL A 274 21.02 9.28 15.59
C VAL A 274 21.16 10.19 14.37
N HIS A 275 22.38 10.37 13.86
CA HIS A 275 22.65 11.17 12.66
C HIS A 275 21.86 10.67 11.45
N LYS A 276 21.92 9.35 11.18
CA LYS A 276 21.20 8.74 10.04
C LYS A 276 19.69 8.80 10.21
N ALA A 277 19.16 8.61 11.41
CA ALA A 277 17.73 8.74 11.66
C ALA A 277 17.23 10.18 11.50
N ALA A 278 17.98 11.18 11.97
CA ALA A 278 17.64 12.58 11.75
C ALA A 278 17.71 12.96 10.26
N LEU A 279 18.73 12.48 9.55
CA LEU A 279 18.86 12.65 8.09
C LEU A 279 17.69 12.02 7.33
N ALA A 280 17.31 10.79 7.70
CA ALA A 280 16.15 10.09 7.16
C ALA A 280 14.87 10.89 7.39
N GLY A 281 14.64 11.35 8.62
CA GLY A 281 13.46 12.16 8.95
C GLY A 281 13.39 13.45 8.15
N LEU A 282 14.50 14.16 7.98
CA LEU A 282 14.54 15.37 7.14
C LEU A 282 14.23 15.05 5.68
N ALA A 283 14.75 13.94 5.15
CA ALA A 283 14.48 13.50 3.78
C ALA A 283 13.01 13.12 3.55
N LEU A 284 12.33 12.63 4.59
CA LEU A 284 10.90 12.29 4.59
C LEU A 284 9.99 13.49 4.89
N GLY A 285 10.57 14.67 5.13
CA GLY A 285 9.83 15.85 5.57
C GLY A 285 9.20 15.72 6.96
N SER A 286 9.72 14.82 7.80
CA SER A 286 9.28 14.60 9.17
C SER A 286 9.71 15.73 10.11
N ALA A 287 8.93 15.95 11.17
CA ALA A 287 9.36 16.75 12.30
C ALA A 287 10.31 15.91 13.18
N ILE A 288 11.54 16.40 13.37
CA ILE A 288 12.51 15.78 14.27
C ILE A 288 12.23 16.24 15.70
N ALA A 289 12.11 15.29 16.64
CA ALA A 289 11.88 15.59 18.03
C ALA A 289 13.11 16.26 18.67
N ALA A 290 12.93 17.43 19.29
CA ALA A 290 14.00 18.11 20.03
C ALA A 290 14.46 17.30 21.25
N VAL A 291 13.52 16.57 21.86
CA VAL A 291 13.78 15.61 22.92
C VAL A 291 13.09 14.31 22.53
N SER A 292 13.85 13.22 22.51
CA SER A 292 13.37 11.87 22.22
C SER A 292 13.83 10.92 23.33
N LYS A 293 13.17 9.77 23.48
CA LYS A 293 13.56 8.76 24.48
C LYS A 293 13.51 7.35 23.89
N PHE A 294 14.20 6.44 24.56
CA PHE A 294 14.13 5.02 24.29
C PHE A 294 13.22 4.34 25.31
N ASP A 295 12.63 3.23 24.90
CA ASP A 295 11.68 2.42 25.63
C ASP A 295 12.05 0.94 25.49
N ARG A 296 11.69 0.14 26.49
CA ARG A 296 11.81 -1.31 26.44
C ARG A 296 10.51 -1.93 25.93
N LYS A 297 10.57 -2.59 24.78
CA LYS A 297 9.52 -3.46 24.25
C LYS A 297 9.75 -4.88 24.76
N GLN A 298 8.98 -5.33 25.74
CA GLN A 298 9.22 -6.60 26.42
C GLN A 298 8.58 -7.78 25.67
N TYR A 299 9.39 -8.76 25.28
CA TYR A 299 8.93 -10.06 24.82
C TYR A 299 10.07 -11.09 24.93
N PHE A 300 9.70 -12.34 25.20
CA PHE A 300 10.66 -13.43 25.32
C PHE A 300 10.74 -14.20 24.02
N TYR A 301 11.93 -14.22 23.42
CA TYR A 301 12.23 -15.03 22.26
C TYR A 301 13.73 -15.36 22.25
N ALA A 302 14.11 -16.53 21.71
CA ALA A 302 15.47 -17.05 21.85
C ALA A 302 16.55 -16.20 21.14
N ASP A 303 16.17 -15.44 20.11
CA ASP A 303 17.06 -14.53 19.39
C ASP A 303 17.23 -13.16 20.06
N LEU A 304 16.48 -12.87 21.13
CA LEU A 304 16.50 -11.61 21.85
C LEU A 304 17.08 -11.82 23.26
N PRO A 305 18.40 -11.67 23.43
CA PRO A 305 19.09 -12.09 24.65
C PRO A 305 18.66 -11.30 25.90
N LYS A 306 18.24 -10.04 25.74
CA LYS A 306 17.81 -9.17 26.84
C LYS A 306 16.40 -9.50 27.38
N GLY A 307 15.59 -10.24 26.64
CA GLY A 307 14.15 -10.39 26.92
C GLY A 307 13.32 -9.10 26.73
N TYR A 308 13.93 -8.06 26.18
CA TYR A 308 13.30 -6.84 25.71
C TYR A 308 14.14 -6.23 24.58
N GLN A 309 13.46 -5.59 23.64
CA GLN A 309 14.07 -4.85 22.53
C GLN A 309 14.08 -3.37 22.93
N ILE A 310 15.23 -2.72 22.84
CA ILE A 310 15.32 -1.26 22.98
C ILE A 310 14.75 -0.64 21.69
N SER A 311 13.67 0.13 21.82
CA SER A 311 12.95 0.78 20.72
C SER A 311 12.51 2.19 21.18
N GLN A 312 11.60 2.86 20.48
CA GLN A 312 10.96 4.09 20.95
C GLN A 312 9.45 3.94 20.83
N TYR A 313 8.68 4.38 21.83
CA TYR A 313 7.23 4.20 21.81
C TYR A 313 6.47 5.51 21.58
N ASP A 314 6.32 6.36 22.59
CA ASP A 314 5.50 7.57 22.57
C ASP A 314 6.23 8.81 22.01
N VAL A 315 7.56 8.89 22.14
CA VAL A 315 8.37 10.02 21.67
C VAL A 315 9.43 9.57 20.65
N PRO A 316 9.02 9.18 19.43
CA PRO A 316 9.94 8.77 18.37
C PRO A 316 10.84 9.93 17.93
N ILE A 317 11.99 9.61 17.34
CA ILE A 317 12.90 10.65 16.81
C ILE A 317 12.28 11.45 15.65
N CYS A 318 11.45 10.82 14.82
CA CYS A 318 10.78 11.45 13.69
C CYS A 318 9.25 11.23 13.77
N ALA A 319 8.48 12.31 13.63
CA ALA A 319 7.02 12.26 13.61
C ALA A 319 6.46 13.01 12.40
N GLY A 320 5.42 12.45 11.78
CA GLY A 320 4.84 13.02 10.56
C GLY A 320 5.78 12.92 9.35
N GLY A 321 5.36 13.49 8.23
CA GLY A 321 6.11 13.50 6.98
C GLY A 321 5.25 13.00 5.82
N ALA A 322 5.79 13.03 4.60
CA ALA A 322 5.12 12.47 3.44
C ALA A 322 6.12 12.22 2.30
N ILE A 323 5.82 11.22 1.48
CA ILE A 323 6.57 10.90 0.27
C ILE A 323 5.63 11.05 -0.93
N ASP A 324 6.08 11.78 -1.94
CA ASP A 324 5.43 11.84 -3.24
C ASP A 324 5.98 10.70 -4.13
N VAL A 325 5.09 9.82 -4.57
CA VAL A 325 5.38 8.57 -5.30
C VAL A 325 4.83 8.68 -6.72
N ALA A 326 5.69 8.48 -7.72
CA ALA A 326 5.25 8.37 -9.11
C ALA A 326 4.76 6.94 -9.39
N LEU A 327 3.57 6.81 -9.95
CA LEU A 327 2.95 5.53 -10.29
C LEU A 327 3.23 5.15 -11.76
N PRO A 328 3.18 3.86 -12.12
CA PRO A 328 3.47 3.40 -13.49
C PRO A 328 2.51 3.95 -14.55
N ASP A 329 1.30 4.37 -14.17
CA ASP A 329 0.30 4.98 -15.04
C ASP A 329 0.54 6.48 -15.29
N GLY A 330 1.59 7.04 -14.69
CA GLY A 330 1.96 8.46 -14.77
C GLY A 330 1.27 9.35 -13.75
N SER A 331 0.39 8.82 -12.90
CA SER A 331 -0.20 9.55 -11.78
C SER A 331 0.79 9.66 -10.60
N ALA A 332 0.49 10.54 -9.65
CA ALA A 332 1.29 10.71 -8.44
C ALA A 332 0.44 10.46 -7.20
N LEU A 333 1.00 9.72 -6.25
CA LEU A 333 0.41 9.43 -4.95
C LEU A 333 1.25 10.08 -3.86
N ARG A 334 0.62 10.83 -2.96
CA ARG A 334 1.27 11.31 -1.74
C ARG A 334 0.89 10.39 -0.58
N VAL A 335 1.88 9.77 0.06
CA VAL A 335 1.69 8.87 1.20
C VAL A 335 2.25 9.53 2.46
N GLY A 336 1.42 9.68 3.49
CA GLY A 336 1.83 10.19 4.78
C GLY A 336 2.75 9.22 5.53
N ILE A 337 3.63 9.77 6.36
CA ILE A 337 4.47 9.01 7.29
C ILE A 337 3.98 9.33 8.69
N THR A 338 3.51 8.33 9.43
CA THR A 338 3.09 8.53 10.81
C THR A 338 4.32 8.83 11.70
N ARG A 339 5.37 8.01 11.55
CA ARG A 339 6.57 8.06 12.40
C ARG A 339 7.75 7.32 11.77
N ALA A 340 8.95 7.68 12.22
CA ALA A 340 10.12 6.83 12.11
C ALA A 340 10.88 6.78 13.44
N HIS A 341 11.17 5.59 13.95
CA HIS A 341 11.83 5.41 15.25
C HIS A 341 13.00 4.44 15.20
N LEU A 342 13.93 4.67 16.12
CA LEU A 342 15.12 3.85 16.29
C LEU A 342 14.81 2.60 17.12
N GLU A 343 15.34 1.47 16.70
CA GLU A 343 15.36 0.25 17.50
C GLU A 343 16.57 -0.62 17.19
N GLU A 344 16.74 -1.69 17.95
CA GLU A 344 17.74 -2.73 17.66
C GLU A 344 17.12 -3.96 17.02
N ASP A 345 17.85 -4.62 16.13
CA ASP A 345 17.45 -5.92 15.61
C ASP A 345 17.72 -7.05 16.60
N ALA A 346 16.95 -8.12 16.45
CA ALA A 346 17.18 -9.38 17.13
C ALA A 346 18.23 -10.23 16.40
N GLY A 347 18.68 -11.30 17.06
CA GLY A 347 19.51 -12.33 16.45
C GLY A 347 18.78 -13.08 15.33
N LYS A 348 19.41 -14.15 14.84
CA LYS A 348 18.85 -15.04 13.84
C LYS A 348 18.67 -16.43 14.43
N LEU A 349 17.53 -17.05 14.15
CA LEU A 349 17.30 -18.47 14.43
C LEU A 349 17.43 -19.28 13.14
N VAL A 350 18.15 -20.40 13.23
CA VAL A 350 18.23 -21.40 12.16
C VAL A 350 17.64 -22.69 12.70
N HIS A 351 16.52 -23.13 12.13
CA HIS A 351 15.83 -24.36 12.52
C HIS A 351 16.46 -25.55 11.83
N SER A 352 16.70 -26.63 12.56
CA SER A 352 17.36 -27.85 12.05
C SER A 352 16.45 -29.07 12.19
N GLY A 353 16.53 -29.99 11.22
CA GLY A 353 15.73 -31.22 11.19
C GLY A 353 14.46 -31.15 10.32
N ALA A 354 14.14 -30.00 9.72
CA ALA A 354 13.07 -29.85 8.72
C ALA A 354 13.30 -28.58 7.86
N ASP A 355 12.60 -28.46 6.74
CA ASP A 355 12.64 -27.28 5.86
C ASP A 355 11.89 -26.07 6.45
N GLN A 356 11.12 -26.25 7.53
CA GLN A 356 10.33 -25.21 8.19
C GLN A 356 10.41 -25.31 9.71
N LEU A 357 9.91 -24.28 10.40
CA LEU A 357 9.77 -24.23 11.86
C LEU A 357 8.96 -25.43 12.40
N THR A 358 7.90 -25.82 11.69
CA THR A 358 7.07 -26.97 12.07
C THR A 358 7.78 -28.26 11.71
N GLY A 359 8.21 -29.02 12.71
CA GLY A 359 8.93 -30.29 12.53
C GLY A 359 10.44 -30.21 12.78
N SER A 360 10.99 -29.03 13.08
CA SER A 360 12.39 -28.91 13.50
C SER A 360 12.61 -29.50 14.89
N GLU A 361 13.68 -30.26 15.09
CA GLU A 361 14.03 -30.87 16.38
C GLU A 361 14.66 -29.86 17.35
N TYR A 362 15.46 -28.94 16.81
CA TYR A 362 16.14 -27.89 17.58
C TYR A 362 16.36 -26.64 16.71
N SER A 363 16.71 -25.54 17.39
CA SER A 363 17.05 -24.27 16.74
C SER A 363 18.42 -23.79 17.20
N LEU A 364 19.22 -23.32 16.26
CA LEU A 364 20.51 -22.70 16.50
C LEU A 364 20.34 -21.18 16.55
N VAL A 365 20.99 -20.52 17.50
CA VAL A 365 20.90 -19.07 17.69
C VAL A 365 22.21 -18.40 17.28
N ASP A 366 22.12 -17.41 16.41
CA ASP A 366 23.22 -16.54 16.02
C ASP A 366 22.93 -15.08 16.44
N PHE A 367 23.75 -14.57 17.37
CA PHE A 367 23.64 -13.22 17.91
C PHE A 367 24.49 -12.19 17.15
N ASN A 368 25.11 -12.54 16.02
CA ASN A 368 25.82 -11.56 15.18
C ASN A 368 24.93 -10.37 14.82
N ARG A 369 23.64 -10.59 14.54
CA ARG A 369 22.68 -9.53 14.21
C ARG A 369 22.06 -8.84 15.43
N ALA A 370 22.13 -9.45 16.62
CA ALA A 370 21.54 -8.85 17.82
C ALA A 370 22.20 -7.51 18.15
N GLY A 371 21.40 -6.44 18.28
CA GLY A 371 21.88 -5.07 18.54
C GLY A 371 22.19 -4.24 17.29
N VAL A 372 22.00 -4.80 16.08
CA VAL A 372 22.16 -4.06 14.82
C VAL A 372 21.14 -2.90 14.78
N PRO A 373 21.52 -1.69 14.35
CA PRO A 373 20.61 -0.55 14.35
C PRO A 373 19.55 -0.65 13.26
N LEU A 374 18.30 -0.40 13.65
CA LEU A 374 17.14 -0.32 12.79
C LEU A 374 16.46 1.03 12.90
N LEU A 375 15.91 1.48 11.78
CA LEU A 375 14.94 2.54 11.70
C LEU A 375 13.62 1.94 11.19
N GLU A 376 12.61 1.89 12.04
CA GLU A 376 11.26 1.45 11.65
C GLU A 376 10.48 2.68 11.18
N ILE A 377 9.99 2.63 9.95
CA ILE A 377 9.20 3.69 9.30
C ILE A 377 7.78 3.17 9.11
N VAL A 378 6.82 3.86 9.73
CA VAL A 378 5.40 3.51 9.65
C VAL A 378 4.70 4.55 8.79
N SER A 379 4.10 4.08 7.70
CA SER A 379 3.27 4.92 6.82
C SER A 379 1.85 5.07 7.35
N ASP A 380 1.23 6.19 6.98
CA ASP A 380 -0.21 6.34 7.09
C ASP A 380 -0.93 5.37 6.14
N PRO A 381 -2.18 4.96 6.46
CA PRO A 381 -2.93 4.00 5.66
C PRO A 381 -3.53 4.63 4.40
N ASP A 382 -2.71 5.26 3.56
CA ASP A 382 -3.13 6.07 2.39
C ASP A 382 -3.19 5.28 1.09
N MET A 383 -2.54 4.12 1.02
CA MET A 383 -2.45 3.29 -0.18
C MET A 383 -3.75 2.51 -0.43
N ARG A 384 -4.13 2.36 -1.70
CA ARG A 384 -5.38 1.74 -2.19
C ARG A 384 -5.16 0.62 -3.20
N SER A 385 -3.93 0.23 -3.49
CA SER A 385 -3.64 -0.92 -4.34
C SER A 385 -2.28 -1.54 -4.04
N GLY A 386 -2.07 -2.80 -4.46
CA GLY A 386 -0.76 -3.45 -4.38
C GLY A 386 0.31 -2.73 -5.22
N VAL A 387 -0.09 -2.09 -6.32
CA VAL A 387 0.80 -1.28 -7.18
C VAL A 387 1.29 -0.05 -6.43
N GLU A 388 0.40 0.69 -5.78
CA GLU A 388 0.75 1.86 -4.96
C GLU A 388 1.68 1.48 -3.80
N ALA A 389 1.37 0.38 -3.11
CA ALA A 389 2.18 -0.15 -2.02
C ALA A 389 3.61 -0.51 -2.45
N ALA A 390 3.75 -1.21 -3.58
CA ALA A 390 5.05 -1.55 -4.14
C ALA A 390 5.83 -0.31 -4.61
N ALA A 391 5.14 0.67 -5.23
CA ALA A 391 5.75 1.92 -5.68
C ALA A 391 6.25 2.78 -4.50
N TYR A 392 5.46 2.87 -3.43
CA TYR A 392 5.86 3.53 -2.18
C TYR A 392 7.09 2.87 -1.56
N ALA A 393 7.08 1.55 -1.40
CA ALA A 393 8.20 0.82 -0.81
C ALA A 393 9.49 0.97 -1.65
N ALA A 394 9.36 1.00 -2.97
CA ALA A 394 10.47 1.26 -3.89
C ALA A 394 11.01 2.68 -3.78
N GLU A 395 10.14 3.70 -3.66
CA GLU A 395 10.57 5.10 -3.48
C GLU A 395 11.23 5.31 -2.12
N LEU A 396 10.65 4.74 -1.06
CA LEU A 396 11.25 4.77 0.28
C LEU A 396 12.65 4.17 0.25
N ARG A 397 12.83 2.99 -0.36
CA ARG A 397 14.15 2.38 -0.56
C ARG A 397 15.10 3.31 -1.31
N ARG A 398 14.66 3.92 -2.41
CA ARG A 398 15.50 4.84 -3.21
C ARG A 398 16.01 6.00 -2.38
N ILE A 399 15.12 6.66 -1.63
CA ILE A 399 15.49 7.76 -0.72
C ILE A 399 16.54 7.27 0.27
N MET A 400 16.31 6.13 0.91
CA MET A 400 17.18 5.64 1.99
C MET A 400 18.57 5.22 1.49
N VAL A 401 18.64 4.59 0.33
CA VAL A 401 19.91 4.29 -0.35
C VAL A 401 20.61 5.57 -0.78
N PHE A 402 19.87 6.55 -1.29
CA PHE A 402 20.42 7.79 -1.82
C PHE A 402 21.16 8.60 -0.75
N PHE A 403 20.60 8.70 0.46
CA PHE A 403 21.26 9.35 1.59
C PHE A 403 22.28 8.46 2.31
N GLY A 404 22.58 7.28 1.78
CA GLY A 404 23.56 6.35 2.36
C GLY A 404 23.15 5.84 3.74
N ILE A 405 21.85 5.75 4.02
CA ILE A 405 21.28 5.27 5.29
C ILE A 405 21.33 3.74 5.36
N THR A 406 21.15 3.08 4.20
CA THR A 406 21.12 1.62 4.05
C THR A 406 21.67 1.23 2.68
N ASP A 407 22.07 -0.04 2.49
CA ASP A 407 22.40 -0.59 1.17
C ASP A 407 21.15 -0.96 0.35
N GLY A 408 20.00 -1.08 1.01
CA GLY A 408 18.71 -1.39 0.43
C GLY A 408 18.58 -2.81 -0.15
N ASN A 409 19.44 -3.75 0.18
CA ASN A 409 19.28 -5.13 -0.27
C ASN A 409 18.17 -5.88 0.51
N MET A 410 17.02 -6.08 -0.13
CA MET A 410 15.91 -6.86 0.45
C MET A 410 16.25 -8.35 0.64
N GLN A 411 17.14 -8.93 -0.19
CA GLN A 411 17.51 -10.34 -0.07
C GLN A 411 18.37 -10.62 1.17
N ASP A 412 19.27 -9.69 1.50
CA ASP A 412 20.09 -9.76 2.71
C ASP A 412 19.31 -9.32 3.96
N GLY A 413 18.08 -8.83 3.78
CA GLY A 413 17.18 -8.41 4.85
C GLY A 413 17.46 -7.02 5.42
N SER A 414 18.24 -6.19 4.71
CA SER A 414 18.55 -4.83 5.16
C SER A 414 17.34 -3.89 5.07
N ILE A 415 16.37 -4.22 4.21
CA ILE A 415 15.04 -3.63 4.21
C ILE A 415 14.01 -4.76 4.32
N ARG A 416 13.14 -4.66 5.32
CA ARG A 416 12.02 -5.57 5.53
C ARG A 416 10.72 -4.77 5.58
N CYS A 417 9.74 -5.18 4.79
CA CYS A 417 8.44 -4.51 4.77
C CYS A 417 7.34 -5.49 5.20
N ASP A 418 6.63 -5.12 6.25
CA ASP A 418 5.40 -5.79 6.67
C ASP A 418 4.21 -4.94 6.21
N VAL A 419 3.21 -5.59 5.61
CA VAL A 419 2.06 -4.90 5.02
C VAL A 419 0.82 -5.16 5.84
N ASN A 420 0.10 -4.09 6.18
CA ASN A 420 -1.18 -4.14 6.84
C ASN A 420 -2.27 -3.88 5.80
N VAL A 421 -3.15 -4.85 5.56
CA VAL A 421 -4.26 -4.76 4.61
C VAL A 421 -5.59 -4.85 5.35
N SER A 422 -6.49 -3.94 5.04
CA SER A 422 -7.89 -3.99 5.45
C SER A 422 -8.76 -3.56 4.28
N VAL A 423 -9.95 -4.15 4.13
CA VAL A 423 -10.93 -3.69 3.14
C VAL A 423 -12.21 -3.24 3.83
N ARG A 424 -12.86 -2.22 3.28
CA ARG A 424 -14.14 -1.70 3.79
C ARG A 424 -15.09 -1.36 2.64
N PRO A 425 -16.41 -1.43 2.85
CA PRO A 425 -17.38 -0.86 1.90
C PRO A 425 -17.06 0.60 1.59
N GLU A 426 -17.13 0.98 0.31
CA GLU A 426 -16.87 2.35 -0.14
C GLU A 426 -17.79 3.35 0.59
N GLY A 427 -17.21 4.49 1.02
CA GLY A 427 -17.91 5.53 1.79
C GLY A 427 -18.03 5.25 3.29
N ARG A 428 -17.65 4.05 3.78
CA ARG A 428 -17.62 3.76 5.22
C ARG A 428 -16.37 4.36 5.87
N GLN A 429 -16.56 5.20 6.88
CA GLN A 429 -15.41 5.81 7.59
C GLN A 429 -14.61 4.81 8.43
N ARG A 430 -15.28 3.86 9.08
CA ARG A 430 -14.61 2.87 9.94
C ARG A 430 -13.87 1.82 9.12
N PHE A 431 -12.59 1.59 9.44
CA PHE A 431 -11.78 0.53 8.86
C PHE A 431 -12.35 -0.88 9.14
N GLY A 432 -12.07 -1.80 8.23
CA GLY A 432 -12.39 -3.22 8.40
C GLY A 432 -11.42 -3.91 9.36
N THR A 433 -11.48 -5.25 9.39
CA THR A 433 -10.49 -6.04 10.12
C THR A 433 -9.11 -5.90 9.45
N LYS A 434 -8.06 -5.73 10.25
CA LYS A 434 -6.69 -5.60 9.78
C LYS A 434 -6.00 -6.96 9.72
N VAL A 435 -5.38 -7.27 8.59
CA VAL A 435 -4.52 -8.44 8.40
C VAL A 435 -3.11 -7.96 8.11
N GLU A 436 -2.14 -8.55 8.80
CA GLU A 436 -0.72 -8.24 8.63
C GLU A 436 -0.06 -9.35 7.81
N ILE A 437 0.56 -9.01 6.69
CA ILE A 437 1.32 -9.92 5.83
C ILE A 437 2.80 -9.67 6.08
N LYS A 438 3.54 -10.74 6.40
CA LYS A 438 5.00 -10.72 6.60
C LYS A 438 5.71 -11.59 5.57
N ASN A 439 7.04 -11.48 5.54
CA ASN A 439 7.96 -12.33 4.76
C ASN A 439 7.78 -12.18 3.23
N MET A 440 7.94 -10.96 2.73
CA MET A 440 7.95 -10.65 1.29
C MET A 440 9.34 -10.14 0.92
N ASN A 441 10.04 -10.84 0.03
CA ASN A 441 11.44 -10.55 -0.28
C ASN A 441 11.62 -9.64 -1.50
N SER A 442 10.54 -9.24 -2.17
CA SER A 442 10.56 -8.34 -3.32
C SER A 442 9.31 -7.47 -3.39
N PHE A 443 9.41 -6.32 -4.06
CA PHE A 443 8.26 -5.44 -4.31
C PHE A 443 7.20 -6.11 -5.21
N SER A 444 7.60 -7.01 -6.11
CA SER A 444 6.64 -7.78 -6.90
C SER A 444 5.88 -8.80 -6.05
N ALA A 445 6.56 -9.48 -5.12
CA ALA A 445 5.92 -10.38 -4.17
C ALA A 445 4.96 -9.62 -3.26
N MET A 446 5.36 -8.42 -2.82
CA MET A 446 4.51 -7.52 -2.04
C MET A 446 3.20 -7.18 -2.77
N GLN A 447 3.28 -6.73 -4.03
CA GLN A 447 2.09 -6.43 -4.82
C GLN A 447 1.16 -7.66 -4.89
N LYS A 448 1.69 -8.83 -5.28
CA LYS A 448 0.88 -10.06 -5.43
C LYS A 448 0.25 -10.50 -4.12
N ALA A 449 0.97 -10.38 -3.01
CA ALA A 449 0.46 -10.74 -1.68
C ALA A 449 -0.70 -9.84 -1.26
N ILE A 450 -0.59 -8.54 -1.52
CA ILE A 450 -1.65 -7.56 -1.26
C ILE A 450 -2.86 -7.84 -2.13
N ASP A 451 -2.67 -8.01 -3.43
CA ASP A 451 -3.75 -8.24 -4.38
C ASP A 451 -4.55 -9.51 -3.99
N PHE A 452 -3.85 -10.59 -3.67
CA PHE A 452 -4.48 -11.82 -3.17
C PHE A 452 -5.25 -11.61 -1.86
N GLU A 453 -4.68 -10.86 -0.91
CA GLU A 453 -5.33 -10.63 0.37
C GLU A 453 -6.57 -9.73 0.25
N ILE A 454 -6.53 -8.73 -0.64
CA ILE A 454 -7.70 -7.90 -0.97
C ILE A 454 -8.81 -8.79 -1.53
N GLU A 455 -8.51 -9.63 -2.53
CA GLU A 455 -9.48 -10.55 -3.12
C GLU A 455 -10.07 -11.52 -2.08
N ARG A 456 -9.23 -12.05 -1.18
CA ARG A 456 -9.65 -12.93 -0.09
C ARG A 456 -10.64 -12.23 0.84
N GLN A 457 -10.31 -11.03 1.32
CA GLN A 457 -11.16 -10.28 2.25
C GLN A 457 -12.46 -9.85 1.58
N VAL A 458 -12.40 -9.32 0.35
CA VAL A 458 -13.59 -8.94 -0.42
C VAL A 458 -14.48 -10.15 -0.69
N GLY A 459 -13.91 -11.29 -1.06
CA GLY A 459 -14.65 -12.54 -1.28
C GLY A 459 -15.32 -13.08 -0.01
N ALA A 460 -14.66 -12.93 1.16
CA ALA A 460 -15.25 -13.27 2.45
C ALA A 460 -16.41 -12.33 2.80
N LEU A 461 -16.24 -11.02 2.64
CA LEU A 461 -17.28 -10.03 2.94
C LEU A 461 -18.49 -10.15 2.01
N ARG A 462 -18.27 -10.29 0.69
CA ARG A 462 -19.35 -10.53 -0.29
C ARG A 462 -20.09 -11.84 -0.03
N GLY A 463 -19.39 -12.87 0.42
CA GLY A 463 -19.98 -14.16 0.78
C GLY A 463 -20.68 -14.19 2.14
N GLY A 464 -20.76 -13.07 2.86
CA GLY A 464 -21.32 -13.03 4.22
C GLY A 464 -20.47 -13.76 5.27
N ARG A 465 -19.22 -14.07 4.95
CA ARG A 465 -18.23 -14.78 5.79
C ARG A 465 -17.31 -13.81 6.52
N GLU A 466 -17.81 -12.65 6.94
CA GLU A 466 -17.03 -11.61 7.63
C GLU A 466 -16.32 -12.14 8.89
N ALA A 467 -16.92 -13.10 9.59
CA ALA A 467 -16.33 -13.76 10.75
C ALA A 467 -15.04 -14.56 10.46
N GLU A 468 -14.75 -14.86 9.19
CA GLU A 468 -13.50 -15.52 8.77
C GLU A 468 -12.33 -14.53 8.66
N VAL A 469 -12.62 -13.23 8.49
CA VAL A 469 -11.60 -12.18 8.46
C VAL A 469 -11.33 -11.74 9.90
N VAL A 470 -10.40 -12.43 10.53
CA VAL A 470 -9.92 -12.14 11.88
C VAL A 470 -8.58 -11.41 11.84
N GLN A 471 -8.23 -10.71 12.93
CA GLN A 471 -6.93 -10.09 13.06
C GLN A 471 -5.86 -11.16 13.23
N GLU A 472 -5.03 -11.33 12.22
CA GLU A 472 -4.02 -12.39 12.15
C GLU A 472 -2.76 -11.91 11.43
N THR A 473 -1.65 -12.59 11.69
CA THR A 473 -0.42 -12.45 10.90
C THR A 473 -0.37 -13.59 9.90
N ARG A 474 -0.26 -13.24 8.62
CA ARG A 474 -0.17 -14.17 7.49
C ARG A 474 1.23 -14.10 6.85
N LEU A 475 1.62 -15.19 6.21
CA LEU A 475 2.82 -15.28 5.39
C LEU A 475 2.42 -15.43 3.93
N PHE A 476 3.29 -15.01 3.02
CA PHE A 476 3.11 -15.18 1.58
C PHE A 476 3.97 -16.33 1.06
N ASP A 477 3.35 -17.24 0.30
CA ASP A 477 4.06 -18.27 -0.46
C ASP A 477 4.16 -17.81 -1.91
N GLU A 478 5.36 -17.39 -2.34
CA GLU A 478 5.60 -16.90 -3.71
C GLU A 478 5.38 -17.97 -4.78
N GLY A 479 5.67 -19.24 -4.48
CA GLY A 479 5.55 -20.34 -5.44
C GLY A 479 4.10 -20.68 -5.75
N ARG A 480 3.24 -20.59 -4.73
CA ARG A 480 1.79 -20.83 -4.86
C ARG A 480 0.98 -19.57 -5.13
N GLY A 481 1.54 -18.38 -4.86
CA GLY A 481 0.86 -17.09 -4.99
C GLY A 481 -0.27 -16.90 -3.99
N VAL A 482 -0.18 -17.47 -2.78
CA VAL A 482 -1.25 -17.42 -1.78
C VAL A 482 -0.74 -16.94 -0.43
N THR A 483 -1.59 -16.25 0.34
CA THR A 483 -1.34 -15.97 1.76
C THR A 483 -1.88 -17.11 2.62
N TYR A 484 -1.16 -17.48 3.67
CA TYR A 484 -1.61 -18.46 4.67
C TYR A 484 -1.44 -17.93 6.09
N SER A 485 -2.32 -18.36 7.00
CA SER A 485 -2.28 -17.91 8.39
C SER A 485 -1.08 -18.53 9.12
N MET A 486 -0.24 -17.68 9.72
CA MET A 486 0.82 -18.14 10.64
C MET A 486 0.30 -18.19 12.07
N ARG A 487 -0.31 -17.10 12.54
CA ARG A 487 -0.87 -17.01 13.89
C ARG A 487 -2.06 -16.05 13.93
N ARG A 488 -3.06 -16.40 14.74
CA ARG A 488 -4.15 -15.49 15.11
C ARG A 488 -3.69 -14.58 16.25
N LYS A 489 -4.06 -13.30 16.23
CA LYS A 489 -3.78 -12.39 17.35
C LYS A 489 -4.88 -12.56 18.40
N GLU A 490 -4.58 -13.21 19.51
CA GLU A 490 -5.47 -13.35 20.68
C GLU A 490 -5.46 -12.06 21.53
N GLY A 491 -5.87 -10.94 20.91
CA GLY A 491 -5.78 -9.60 21.50
C GLY A 491 -4.50 -8.84 21.14
N LEU A 492 -4.26 -7.71 21.80
CA LEU A 492 -3.00 -6.98 21.71
C LEU A 492 -2.00 -7.69 22.64
N ALA A 493 -0.91 -8.21 22.10
CA ALA A 493 0.19 -8.68 22.94
C ALA A 493 0.68 -7.51 23.80
N ASP A 494 0.60 -7.65 25.12
CA ASP A 494 1.04 -6.61 26.05
C ASP A 494 2.57 -6.60 26.12
N TYR A 495 3.18 -5.78 25.26
CA TYR A 495 4.62 -5.57 25.22
C TYR A 495 5.15 -4.76 26.41
N ARG A 496 4.27 -4.29 27.32
CA ARG A 496 4.64 -3.59 28.57
C ARG A 496 5.72 -2.53 28.35
N TYR A 497 5.46 -1.63 27.40
CA TYR A 497 6.38 -0.53 27.10
C TYR A 497 6.60 0.35 28.32
N PHE A 498 7.87 0.65 28.61
CA PHE A 498 8.25 1.65 29.60
C PHE A 498 9.60 2.28 29.22
N PRO A 499 9.89 3.51 29.68
CA PRO A 499 11.14 4.19 29.36
C PRO A 499 12.38 3.35 29.74
N GLU A 500 13.38 3.32 28.86
CA GLU A 500 14.67 2.67 29.10
C GLU A 500 15.46 3.47 30.14
N PRO A 501 15.60 3.01 31.40
CA PRO A 501 16.27 3.77 32.45
C PRO A 501 17.78 3.90 32.23
N ASP A 502 18.39 2.98 31.48
CA ASP A 502 19.85 2.96 31.27
C ASP A 502 20.30 3.97 30.20
N LEU A 503 19.36 4.52 29.42
CA LEU A 503 19.60 5.56 28.43
C LEU A 503 18.89 6.86 28.84
N LEU A 504 19.68 7.92 29.01
CA LEU A 504 19.14 9.25 29.23
C LEU A 504 18.35 9.75 28.00
N PRO A 505 17.41 10.69 28.19
CA PRO A 505 16.72 11.34 27.07
C PRO A 505 17.70 11.92 26.05
N LEU A 506 17.42 11.68 24.77
CA LEU A 506 18.19 12.17 23.65
C LEU A 506 17.76 13.60 23.32
N HIS A 507 18.69 14.54 23.42
CA HIS A 507 18.48 15.93 23.02
C HIS A 507 19.09 16.18 21.65
N VAL A 508 18.28 16.56 20.67
CA VAL A 508 18.72 16.95 19.33
C VAL A 508 18.69 18.47 19.25
N SER A 509 19.85 19.10 19.30
CA SER A 509 19.94 20.57 19.34
C SER A 509 19.49 21.21 18.01
N ASP A 510 18.88 22.41 18.10
CA ASP A 510 18.48 23.17 16.91
C ASP A 510 19.67 23.53 16.01
N ALA A 511 20.84 23.80 16.60
CA ALA A 511 22.06 24.10 15.87
C ALA A 511 22.49 22.91 14.99
N TYR A 512 22.42 21.69 15.53
CA TYR A 512 22.69 20.47 14.80
C TYR A 512 21.67 20.23 13.67
N LEU A 513 20.38 20.43 13.94
CA LEU A 513 19.35 20.30 12.90
C LEU A 513 19.50 21.34 11.79
N ALA A 514 19.89 22.58 12.12
CA ALA A 514 20.16 23.61 11.14
C ALA A 514 21.36 23.25 10.25
N GLU A 515 22.42 22.69 10.84
CA GLU A 515 23.57 22.19 10.09
C GLU A 515 23.18 21.04 9.15
N LEU A 516 22.43 20.06 9.64
CA LEU A 516 21.94 18.95 8.81
C LEU A 516 21.08 19.44 7.64
N ARG A 517 20.17 20.39 7.87
CA ARG A 517 19.34 20.96 6.80
C ARG A 517 20.15 21.70 5.74
N ARG A 518 21.21 22.43 6.12
CA ARG A 518 22.09 23.10 5.16
C ARG A 518 22.87 22.13 4.28
N ASN A 519 23.25 20.99 4.86
CA ASN A 519 24.04 19.98 4.18
C ASN A 519 23.18 18.88 3.53
N LEU A 520 21.86 18.96 3.62
CA LEU A 520 20.94 17.95 3.09
C LEU A 520 21.03 17.92 1.56
N PRO A 521 21.45 16.79 0.95
CA PRO A 521 21.42 16.66 -0.50
C PRO A 521 20.03 16.87 -1.11
N GLU A 522 20.01 17.29 -2.38
CA GLU A 522 18.78 17.33 -3.18
C GLU A 522 18.10 15.94 -3.20
N LEU A 523 16.80 15.90 -2.91
CA LEU A 523 16.03 14.65 -2.94
C LEU A 523 15.99 14.04 -4.35
N PRO A 524 15.98 12.69 -4.48
CA PRO A 524 15.86 12.03 -5.79
C PRO A 524 14.68 12.53 -6.62
N ALA A 525 13.51 12.72 -6.01
CA ALA A 525 12.32 13.23 -6.69
C ALA A 525 12.52 14.66 -7.24
N ALA A 526 13.12 15.55 -6.44
CA ALA A 526 13.42 16.92 -6.86
C ALA A 526 14.45 16.93 -8.01
N ARG A 527 15.47 16.07 -7.92
CA ARG A 527 16.48 15.89 -8.96
C ARG A 527 15.88 15.39 -10.28
N ARG A 528 15.00 14.38 -10.24
CA ARG A 528 14.27 13.89 -11.42
C ARG A 528 13.44 15.01 -12.05
N ALA A 529 12.72 15.79 -11.25
CA ALA A 529 11.95 16.93 -11.74
C ALA A 529 12.84 17.98 -12.42
N ARG A 530 14.02 18.27 -11.85
CA ARG A 530 15.02 19.15 -12.46
C ARG A 530 15.53 18.59 -13.79
N TYR A 531 15.85 17.31 -13.87
CA TYR A 531 16.28 16.65 -15.11
C TYR A 531 15.22 16.69 -16.21
N VAL A 532 13.95 16.46 -15.87
CA VAL A 532 12.84 16.60 -16.81
C VAL A 532 12.69 18.05 -17.28
N ALA A 533 12.87 19.04 -16.38
CA ALA A 533 12.86 20.46 -16.74
C ALA A 533 14.01 20.85 -17.70
N LEU A 534 15.11 20.09 -17.73
CA LEU A 534 16.20 20.23 -18.70
C LEU A 534 15.87 19.60 -20.08
N GLY A 535 14.67 19.05 -20.26
CA GLY A 535 14.21 18.45 -21.52
C GLY A 535 14.54 16.96 -21.66
N LEU A 536 14.90 16.28 -20.56
CA LEU A 536 15.09 14.83 -20.56
C LEU A 536 13.75 14.09 -20.45
N PRO A 537 13.59 12.95 -21.13
CA PRO A 537 12.46 12.06 -20.92
C PRO A 537 12.36 11.61 -19.44
N PRO A 538 11.14 11.43 -18.87
CA PRO A 538 10.99 10.97 -17.50
C PRO A 538 11.69 9.64 -17.18
N ALA A 539 11.70 8.70 -18.13
CA ALA A 539 12.38 7.42 -17.98
C ALA A 539 13.91 7.59 -17.79
N ASP A 540 14.52 8.46 -18.59
CA ASP A 540 15.96 8.76 -18.54
C ASP A 540 16.32 9.48 -17.24
N ALA A 541 15.46 10.40 -16.79
CA ALA A 541 15.64 11.12 -15.53
C ALA A 541 15.65 10.18 -14.32
N VAL A 542 14.82 9.14 -14.31
CA VAL A 542 14.83 8.10 -13.25
C VAL A 542 16.18 7.39 -13.22
N VAL A 543 16.65 6.89 -14.36
CA VAL A 543 17.93 6.15 -14.45
C VAL A 543 19.11 7.01 -13.98
N LEU A 544 19.15 8.28 -14.35
CA LEU A 544 20.24 9.19 -14.00
C LEU A 544 20.20 9.69 -12.55
N ALA A 545 19.02 9.75 -11.92
CA ALA A 545 18.86 10.33 -10.58
C ALA A 545 18.87 9.28 -9.45
N ASP A 546 18.55 8.03 -9.75
CA ASP A 546 18.29 7.01 -8.72
C ASP A 546 19.55 6.49 -8.00
N GLU A 547 20.72 6.54 -8.65
CA GLU A 547 21.99 6.10 -8.06
C GLU A 547 22.89 7.31 -7.73
N PRO A 548 23.34 7.50 -6.47
CA PRO A 548 24.09 8.70 -6.07
C PRO A 548 25.37 8.97 -6.88
N PRO A 549 26.25 7.98 -7.14
CA PRO A 549 27.47 8.19 -7.93
C PRO A 549 27.14 8.63 -9.37
N THR A 550 26.16 7.99 -10.00
CA THR A 550 25.68 8.33 -11.35
C THR A 550 25.12 9.75 -11.39
N ALA A 551 24.28 10.09 -10.42
CA ALA A 551 23.64 11.40 -10.38
C ALA A 551 24.64 12.53 -10.13
N ALA A 552 25.60 12.32 -9.21
CA ALA A 552 26.68 13.27 -8.96
C ALA A 552 27.60 13.45 -10.18
N TYR A 553 27.92 12.36 -10.87
CA TYR A 553 28.72 12.41 -12.09
C TYR A 553 28.01 13.19 -13.19
N PHE A 554 26.73 12.91 -13.44
CA PHE A 554 25.94 13.61 -14.45
C PHE A 554 25.79 15.11 -14.13
N ASP A 555 25.50 15.47 -12.88
CA ASP A 555 25.44 16.86 -12.44
C ASP A 555 26.77 17.59 -12.68
N ALA A 556 27.91 16.93 -12.44
CA ALA A 556 29.23 17.49 -12.71
C ALA A 556 29.50 17.68 -14.22
N VAL A 557 29.01 16.77 -15.08
CA VAL A 557 29.09 16.92 -16.55
C VAL A 557 28.27 18.11 -17.03
N LEU A 558 27.07 18.30 -16.47
CA LEU A 558 26.22 19.47 -16.77
C LEU A 558 26.88 20.77 -16.30
N ALA A 559 27.47 20.77 -15.10
CA ALA A 559 28.17 21.93 -14.54
C ALA A 559 29.41 22.33 -15.38
N ALA A 560 30.02 21.36 -16.07
CA ALA A 560 31.11 21.60 -17.03
C ALA A 560 30.63 22.17 -18.38
N GLY A 561 29.33 22.36 -18.58
CA GLY A 561 28.77 23.05 -19.76
C GLY A 561 28.21 22.13 -20.86
N ALA A 562 28.13 20.81 -20.61
CA ALA A 562 27.57 19.88 -21.59
C ALA A 562 26.04 20.07 -21.76
N PRO A 563 25.52 20.04 -23.00
CA PRO A 563 24.08 20.00 -23.22
C PRO A 563 23.45 18.74 -22.61
N ALA A 564 22.32 18.90 -21.92
CA ALA A 564 21.77 17.84 -21.07
C ALA A 564 21.41 16.55 -21.81
N LYS A 565 20.76 16.66 -22.97
CA LYS A 565 20.30 15.49 -23.74
C LYS A 565 21.44 14.68 -24.36
N PRO A 566 22.43 15.29 -25.06
CA PRO A 566 23.64 14.58 -25.47
C PRO A 566 24.39 13.94 -24.30
N ALA A 567 24.61 14.67 -23.21
CA ALA A 567 25.31 14.15 -22.04
C ALA A 567 24.59 12.93 -21.44
N ALA A 568 23.27 12.98 -21.28
CA ALA A 568 22.46 11.87 -20.79
C ALA A 568 22.62 10.60 -21.65
N ASN A 569 22.62 10.75 -22.99
CA ASN A 569 22.80 9.63 -23.90
C ASN A 569 24.18 8.96 -23.76
N TRP A 570 25.25 9.76 -23.60
CA TRP A 570 26.60 9.23 -23.41
C TRP A 570 26.76 8.53 -22.06
N VAL A 571 26.18 9.11 -20.99
CA VAL A 571 26.23 8.53 -19.65
C VAL A 571 25.46 7.21 -19.61
N MET A 572 24.19 7.20 -20.03
CA MET A 572 23.35 6.00 -19.98
C MET A 572 23.77 4.92 -20.98
N GLY A 573 24.34 5.32 -22.12
CA GLY A 573 24.80 4.42 -23.16
C GLY A 573 26.19 3.89 -22.87
N ASP A 574 27.19 4.63 -23.32
CA ASP A 574 28.56 4.14 -23.40
C ASP A 574 29.27 4.10 -22.02
N VAL A 575 29.05 5.09 -21.14
CA VAL A 575 29.70 5.12 -19.82
C VAL A 575 29.16 4.04 -18.89
N MET A 576 27.83 3.93 -18.76
CA MET A 576 27.22 2.85 -17.96
C MET A 576 27.55 1.46 -18.51
N ALA A 577 27.62 1.30 -19.84
CA ALA A 577 28.06 0.03 -20.44
C ALA A 577 29.49 -0.32 -20.02
N PHE A 578 30.42 0.63 -20.07
CA PHE A 578 31.80 0.45 -19.61
C PHE A 578 31.87 0.09 -18.11
N CYS A 579 31.19 0.84 -17.25
CA CYS A 579 31.12 0.56 -15.82
C CYS A 579 30.62 -0.87 -15.54
N LYS A 580 29.65 -1.35 -16.32
CA LYS A 580 29.11 -2.70 -16.20
C LYS A 580 30.09 -3.78 -16.69
N GLU A 581 30.78 -3.54 -17.81
CA GLU A 581 31.74 -4.49 -18.40
C GLU A 581 32.97 -4.66 -17.50
N GLU A 582 33.56 -3.55 -17.06
CA GLU A 582 34.75 -3.52 -16.20
C GLU A 582 34.43 -3.67 -14.71
N ARG A 583 33.15 -3.70 -14.33
CA ARG A 583 32.67 -3.76 -12.93
C ARG A 583 33.22 -2.63 -12.06
N VAL A 584 33.33 -1.43 -12.64
CA VAL A 584 33.80 -0.21 -11.98
C VAL A 584 32.60 0.64 -11.60
N ARG A 585 32.63 1.25 -10.41
CA ARG A 585 31.58 2.20 -10.00
C ARG A 585 31.78 3.56 -10.67
N MET A 586 30.70 4.32 -10.85
CA MET A 586 30.77 5.64 -11.51
C MET A 586 31.72 6.62 -10.79
N ASP A 587 31.83 6.55 -9.46
CA ASP A 587 32.74 7.39 -8.67
C ASP A 587 34.20 6.91 -8.67
N GLN A 588 34.48 5.74 -9.25
CA GLN A 588 35.82 5.19 -9.45
C GLN A 588 36.30 5.34 -10.90
N LEU A 589 35.49 5.98 -11.75
CA LEU A 589 35.78 6.18 -13.16
C LEU A 589 36.92 7.21 -13.31
N GLN A 590 37.93 6.88 -14.11
CA GLN A 590 39.04 7.79 -14.40
C GLN A 590 38.67 8.88 -15.41
N LEU A 591 37.58 8.68 -16.17
CA LEU A 591 37.03 9.71 -17.06
C LEU A 591 36.48 10.86 -16.21
N ALA A 592 37.15 12.00 -16.23
CA ALA A 592 36.67 13.18 -15.52
C ALA A 592 35.39 13.74 -16.18
N PRO A 593 34.42 14.25 -15.38
CA PRO A 593 33.20 14.86 -15.92
C PRO A 593 33.44 15.97 -16.95
N ALA A 594 34.47 16.80 -16.73
CA ALA A 594 34.85 17.87 -17.65
C ALA A 594 35.34 17.32 -19.00
N THR A 595 36.09 16.22 -19.01
CA THR A 595 36.56 15.57 -20.23
C THR A 595 35.39 15.03 -21.07
N LEU A 596 34.35 14.49 -20.42
CA LEU A 596 33.15 14.07 -21.13
C LEU A 596 32.38 15.28 -21.69
N ALA A 597 32.30 16.38 -20.94
CA ALA A 597 31.67 17.61 -21.43
C ALA A 597 32.39 18.18 -22.66
N ASP A 598 33.73 18.19 -22.65
CA ASP A 598 34.55 18.58 -23.79
C ASP A 598 34.29 17.68 -25.01
N LEU A 599 34.26 16.36 -24.81
CA LEU A 599 33.96 15.41 -25.88
C LEU A 599 32.60 15.70 -26.54
N VAL A 600 31.58 15.94 -25.71
CA VAL A 600 30.23 16.28 -26.18
C VAL A 600 30.25 17.62 -26.95
N ALA A 601 30.94 18.63 -26.43
CA ALA A 601 31.05 19.93 -27.08
C ALA A 601 31.70 19.84 -28.48
N LEU A 602 32.71 19.00 -28.65
CA LEU A 602 33.37 18.78 -29.95
C LEU A 602 32.48 18.07 -30.97
N ILE A 603 31.62 17.18 -30.50
CA ILE A 603 30.64 16.50 -31.36
C ILE A 603 29.56 17.48 -31.80
N GLU A 604 29.04 18.29 -30.88
CA GLU A 604 28.02 19.31 -31.19
C GLU A 604 28.57 20.40 -32.12
N ALA A 605 29.86 20.76 -31.96
CA ALA A 605 30.56 21.66 -32.89
C ALA A 605 30.82 21.03 -34.27
N GLY A 606 30.61 19.73 -34.44
CA GLY A 606 30.89 19.00 -35.69
C GLY A 606 32.38 18.78 -35.98
N THR A 607 33.26 19.06 -35.01
CA THR A 607 34.72 18.87 -35.12
C THR A 607 35.06 17.38 -35.21
N ILE A 608 34.30 16.53 -34.51
CA ILE A 608 34.38 15.07 -34.60
C ILE A 608 32.98 14.48 -34.76
N SER A 609 32.89 13.29 -35.36
CA SER A 609 31.64 12.55 -35.41
C SER A 609 31.40 11.76 -34.13
N GLY A 610 30.15 11.44 -33.81
CA GLY A 610 29.85 10.56 -32.67
C GLY A 610 30.53 9.19 -32.76
N LYS A 611 30.78 8.68 -33.97
CA LYS A 611 31.54 7.43 -34.18
C LYS A 611 33.00 7.58 -33.74
N ILE A 612 33.62 8.71 -34.05
CA ILE A 612 34.99 9.04 -33.62
C ILE A 612 35.03 9.24 -32.11
N GLY A 613 34.02 9.89 -31.53
CA GLY A 613 33.90 9.99 -30.07
C GLY A 613 33.88 8.62 -29.37
N LYS A 614 33.15 7.64 -29.90
CA LYS A 614 33.15 6.27 -29.37
C LYS A 614 34.50 5.56 -29.52
N GLN A 615 35.28 5.89 -30.55
CA GLN A 615 36.63 5.36 -30.72
C GLN A 615 37.62 5.94 -29.72
N LEU A 616 37.39 7.16 -29.24
CA LEU A 616 38.25 7.83 -28.25
C LEU A 616 37.91 7.43 -26.81
N LEU A 617 36.69 6.98 -26.53
CA LEU A 617 36.26 6.62 -25.18
C LEU A 617 37.20 5.64 -24.45
N PRO A 618 37.71 4.55 -25.04
CA PRO A 618 38.64 3.65 -24.37
C PRO A 618 39.89 4.36 -23.84
N ASP A 619 40.48 5.25 -24.64
CA ASP A 619 41.66 6.05 -24.25
C ASP A 619 41.29 7.02 -23.11
N LEU A 620 40.11 7.64 -23.20
CA LEU A 620 39.62 8.56 -22.16
C LEU A 620 39.32 7.84 -20.83
N PHE A 621 38.82 6.60 -20.87
CA PHE A 621 38.62 5.76 -19.68
C PHE A 621 39.94 5.32 -19.04
N GLN A 622 41.04 5.29 -19.80
CA GLN A 622 42.40 5.04 -19.28
C GLN A 622 43.07 6.30 -18.72
N GLY A 623 42.40 7.46 -18.76
CA GLY A 623 42.92 8.72 -18.24
C GLY A 623 43.78 9.50 -19.23
N GLU A 624 43.83 9.10 -20.51
CA GLU A 624 44.60 9.83 -21.54
C GLU A 624 43.98 11.19 -21.92
N GLY A 625 42.82 11.54 -21.37
CA GLY A 625 42.11 12.81 -21.59
C GLY A 625 42.66 14.01 -20.81
N GLY A 626 43.67 13.84 -19.95
CA GLY A 626 44.20 14.92 -19.09
C GLY A 626 44.81 16.12 -19.83
N GLY A 627 45.18 15.96 -21.11
CA GLY A 627 45.65 17.03 -21.99
C GLY A 627 44.55 17.76 -22.76
N GLY A 628 43.27 17.40 -22.53
CA GLY A 628 42.12 17.88 -23.28
C GLY A 628 41.78 16.99 -24.49
N VAL A 629 40.47 16.79 -24.74
CA VAL A 629 39.99 15.89 -25.81
C VAL A 629 40.48 16.34 -27.20
N MET A 630 40.60 17.65 -27.44
CA MET A 630 41.13 18.18 -28.70
C MET A 630 42.58 17.75 -28.97
N ALA A 631 43.45 17.78 -27.97
CA ALA A 631 44.84 17.36 -28.14
C ALA A 631 44.92 15.88 -28.55
N LEU A 632 44.05 15.04 -28.00
CA LEU A 632 43.94 13.63 -28.37
C LEU A 632 43.42 13.45 -29.81
N VAL A 633 42.41 14.23 -30.21
CA VAL A 633 41.88 14.24 -31.58
C VAL A 633 42.94 14.64 -32.60
N GLU A 634 43.74 15.67 -32.30
CA GLU A 634 44.82 16.16 -33.15
C GLU A 634 45.97 15.14 -33.23
N ALA A 635 46.41 14.59 -32.10
CA ALA A 635 47.47 13.59 -32.04
C ALA A 635 47.14 12.32 -32.85
N ARG A 636 45.85 11.94 -32.88
CA ARG A 636 45.35 10.78 -33.63
C ARG A 636 44.91 11.12 -35.06
N GLY A 637 44.91 12.39 -35.46
CA GLY A 637 44.49 12.83 -36.80
C GLY A 637 43.01 12.55 -37.13
N LEU A 638 42.15 12.59 -36.11
CA LEU A 638 40.74 12.16 -36.16
C LEU A 638 39.75 13.31 -36.40
N ALA A 639 40.22 14.53 -36.67
CA ALA A 639 39.34 15.64 -37.00
C ALA A 639 38.50 15.37 -38.26
N GLN A 640 37.25 15.81 -38.24
CA GLN A 640 36.31 15.59 -39.33
C GLN A 640 36.63 16.49 -40.54
N ILE A 641 36.72 15.88 -41.72
CA ILE A 641 36.92 16.59 -42.99
C ILE A 641 35.61 17.27 -43.36
N SER A 642 35.59 18.59 -43.19
CA SER A 642 34.42 19.44 -43.43
C SER A 642 34.59 20.38 -44.64
N ASP A 643 35.73 20.31 -45.33
CA ASP A 643 35.97 21.02 -46.58
C ASP A 643 35.23 20.33 -47.76
N PRO A 644 34.31 21.02 -48.44
CA PRO A 644 33.58 20.47 -49.58
C PRO A 644 34.49 19.95 -50.69
N ALA A 645 35.61 20.63 -50.98
CA ALA A 645 36.50 20.26 -52.08
C ALA A 645 37.23 18.94 -51.79
N ALA A 646 37.67 18.76 -50.55
CA ALA A 646 38.31 17.52 -50.10
C ALA A 646 37.34 16.32 -50.14
N VAL A 647 36.08 16.52 -49.74
CA VAL A 647 35.05 15.45 -49.80
C VAL A 647 34.65 15.14 -51.24
N GLU A 648 34.56 16.15 -52.10
CA GLU A 648 34.28 15.98 -53.52
C GLU A 648 35.36 15.16 -54.24
N ALA A 649 36.64 15.43 -53.97
CA ALA A 649 37.75 14.67 -54.54
C ALA A 649 37.70 13.18 -54.16
N ILE A 650 37.34 12.85 -52.91
CA ILE A 650 37.19 11.47 -52.45
C ILE A 650 35.97 10.81 -53.13
N VAL A 651 34.85 11.53 -53.24
CA VAL A 651 33.65 11.03 -53.95
C VAL A 651 33.97 10.72 -55.41
N ASP A 652 34.65 11.62 -56.12
CA ASP A 652 35.03 11.42 -57.51
C ASP A 652 35.98 10.21 -57.67
N GLY A 653 36.93 10.04 -56.75
CA GLY A 653 37.81 8.86 -56.70
C GLY A 653 37.04 7.54 -56.54
N VAL A 654 36.08 7.49 -55.60
CA VAL A 654 35.25 6.31 -55.36
C VAL A 654 34.34 6.01 -56.55
N LEU A 655 33.77 7.02 -57.20
CA LEU A 655 32.92 6.86 -58.38
C LEU A 655 33.74 6.33 -59.58
N ALA A 656 34.93 6.88 -59.81
CA ALA A 656 35.84 6.42 -60.85
C ALA A 656 36.31 4.97 -60.63
N ALA A 657 36.53 4.57 -59.37
CA ALA A 657 36.93 3.21 -59.02
C ALA A 657 35.79 2.18 -59.14
N ASN A 658 34.52 2.60 -59.19
CA ASN A 658 33.35 1.72 -59.18
C ASN A 658 32.35 1.99 -60.35
N PRO A 659 32.79 1.96 -61.62
CA PRO A 659 31.98 2.38 -62.76
C PRO A 659 30.77 1.47 -63.02
N LYS A 660 30.88 0.16 -62.71
CA LYS A 660 29.78 -0.81 -62.90
C LYS A 660 28.62 -0.54 -61.96
N GLN A 661 28.93 -0.22 -60.70
CA GLN A 661 27.95 0.09 -59.66
C GLN A 661 27.29 1.43 -59.93
N LEU A 662 28.03 2.40 -60.49
CA LEU A 662 27.50 3.70 -60.87
C LEU A 662 26.47 3.56 -62.01
N ALA A 663 26.78 2.77 -63.04
CA ALA A 663 25.84 2.49 -64.13
C ALA A 663 24.57 1.77 -63.63
N LEU A 664 24.69 0.84 -62.67
CA LEU A 664 23.54 0.16 -62.07
C LEU A 664 22.67 1.09 -61.22
N PHE A 665 23.28 2.05 -60.51
CA PHE A 665 22.55 3.07 -59.76
C PHE A 665 21.77 4.00 -60.72
N ARG A 666 22.43 4.51 -61.77
CA ARG A 666 21.78 5.33 -62.82
C ARG A 666 20.72 4.55 -63.61
N GLY A 667 20.86 3.23 -63.70
CA GLY A 667 19.86 2.31 -64.25
C GLY A 667 18.68 1.99 -63.32
N GLY A 668 18.53 2.67 -62.18
CA GLY A 668 17.36 2.60 -61.31
C GLY A 668 17.52 1.77 -60.02
N LYS A 669 18.69 1.18 -59.74
CA LYS A 669 18.95 0.47 -58.47
C LYS A 669 19.39 1.44 -57.36
N THR A 670 18.46 2.24 -56.85
CA THR A 670 18.69 3.28 -55.83
C THR A 670 19.28 2.77 -54.49
N LYS A 671 19.12 1.48 -54.16
CA LYS A 671 19.73 0.87 -52.95
C LYS A 671 21.26 0.87 -52.95
N LEU A 672 21.93 1.11 -54.09
CA LEU A 672 23.39 1.21 -54.18
C LEU A 672 23.95 2.50 -53.55
N GLN A 673 23.12 3.47 -53.18
CA GLN A 673 23.56 4.67 -52.47
C GLN A 673 24.33 4.33 -51.18
N GLY A 674 23.81 3.39 -50.37
CA GLY A 674 24.47 2.97 -49.13
C GLY A 674 25.84 2.31 -49.36
N PHE A 675 26.05 1.67 -50.50
CA PHE A 675 27.35 1.12 -50.89
C PHE A 675 28.38 2.24 -51.14
N PHE A 676 28.01 3.28 -51.89
CA PHE A 676 28.90 4.41 -52.16
C PHE A 676 29.22 5.21 -50.89
N VAL A 677 28.22 5.45 -50.02
CA VAL A 677 28.45 6.05 -48.70
C VAL A 677 29.46 5.22 -47.89
N GLY A 678 29.32 3.89 -47.89
CA GLY A 678 30.25 3.00 -47.22
C GLY A 678 31.69 3.06 -47.76
N GLN A 679 31.86 3.16 -49.08
CA GLN A 679 33.19 3.26 -49.71
C GLN A 679 33.86 4.62 -49.43
N VAL A 680 33.12 5.72 -49.53
CA VAL A 680 33.67 7.05 -49.20
C VAL A 680 34.02 7.15 -47.72
N MET A 681 33.21 6.54 -46.84
CA MET A 681 33.53 6.44 -45.41
C MET A 681 34.76 5.55 -45.16
N LYS A 682 35.02 4.55 -45.99
CA LYS A 682 36.23 3.72 -45.90
C LYS A 682 37.48 4.49 -46.32
N GLU A 683 37.45 5.19 -47.46
CA GLU A 683 38.59 6.00 -47.93
C GLU A 683 38.88 7.19 -47.02
N SER A 684 37.84 7.83 -46.48
CA SER A 684 38.02 8.93 -45.52
C SER A 684 38.37 8.47 -44.10
N ALA A 685 38.52 7.16 -43.85
CA ALA A 685 38.68 6.56 -42.52
C ALA A 685 37.59 6.98 -41.51
N GLY A 686 36.37 7.22 -41.99
CA GLY A 686 35.23 7.65 -41.20
C GLY A 686 35.24 9.14 -40.83
N ARG A 687 36.13 9.94 -41.43
CA ARG A 687 36.30 11.37 -41.14
C ARG A 687 35.46 12.28 -42.01
N ALA A 688 34.85 11.81 -43.11
CA ALA A 688 33.99 12.66 -43.93
C ALA A 688 32.71 13.04 -43.16
N ASN A 689 32.31 14.33 -43.20
CA ASN A 689 31.04 14.76 -42.61
C ASN A 689 29.86 14.03 -43.28
N PRO A 690 29.02 13.25 -42.56
CA PRO A 690 27.96 12.45 -43.17
C PRO A 690 26.88 13.26 -43.91
N ALA A 691 26.52 14.45 -43.41
CA ALA A 691 25.51 15.30 -44.04
C ALA A 691 26.03 15.89 -45.34
N MET A 692 27.26 16.42 -45.31
CA MET A 692 27.92 16.98 -46.50
C MET A 692 28.23 15.89 -47.53
N LEU A 693 28.71 14.73 -47.10
CA LEU A 693 28.96 13.58 -47.96
C LEU A 693 27.70 13.19 -48.71
N ASN A 694 26.57 12.98 -48.00
CA ASN A 694 25.32 12.59 -48.65
C ASN A 694 24.85 13.65 -49.66
N ARG A 695 25.03 14.95 -49.35
CA ARG A 695 24.68 16.02 -50.27
C ARG A 695 25.52 15.98 -51.55
N ILE A 696 26.85 15.94 -51.42
CA ILE A 696 27.80 15.93 -52.55
C ILE A 696 27.63 14.65 -53.38
N LEU A 697 27.54 13.50 -52.71
CA LEU A 697 27.35 12.21 -53.35
C LEU A 697 26.03 12.16 -54.14
N MET A 698 24.94 12.70 -53.59
CA MET A 698 23.65 12.75 -54.30
C MET A 698 23.68 13.69 -55.51
N CYS A 699 24.41 14.81 -55.45
CA CYS A 699 24.63 15.65 -56.63
C CYS A 699 25.39 14.87 -57.71
N LYS A 700 26.54 14.29 -57.37
CA LYS A 700 27.42 13.57 -58.34
C LYS A 700 26.79 12.30 -58.92
N LEU A 701 26.00 11.58 -58.12
CA LEU A 701 25.30 10.38 -58.59
C LEU A 701 24.19 10.71 -59.61
N ASN A 702 23.58 11.91 -59.50
CA ASN A 702 22.49 12.39 -60.36
C ASN A 702 22.96 13.32 -61.50
N GLU A 703 24.21 13.78 -61.49
CA GLU A 703 24.82 14.44 -62.63
C GLU A 703 24.90 13.46 -63.81
N ALA A 704 24.39 13.89 -64.96
CA ALA A 704 24.19 13.05 -66.15
C ALA A 704 25.51 12.51 -66.72
#